data_AF-A0A969WA46-F1
#
_entry.id   AF-A0A969WA46-F1
#
_cell.length_a   1.000
_cell.length_b   1.000
_cell.length_c   1.000
_cell.angle_alpha   90.00
_cell.angle_beta   90.00
_cell.angle_gamma   90.00
#
_symmetry.space_group_name_H-M   'P 1'
#
loop_
_entity.id
_entity.type
_entity.pdbx_description
1 polymer ?
#
loop_
_entity_poly.entity_id
_entity_poly.type
_entity_poly.pdbx_seq_one_letter_code
_entity_poly.pdbx_strand_id
1 'polypeptide(L)'
;MSKKRPPQLAVDPSTARRTTRWSFGRFVLDEARRELRHDENLIKLEPKPLDLLIVLLQRAGELVTKNELIETIWAGRIVTENVIARCVTKLREALGEDGAERIVTVHGYGYRFEGPCRHDEVQAAAVEPTVLQAGDSPPGRPNWELMTRLEERDVWRARHRKTGQTRVFKFAHDSNALAALKREITIFRILGEHADASLRVAEILDWNLEDRPWFLELRDEPLGSLQHWPAAQTGSQALDAAQRIELAARIAEAVAAAHLLGILHKDLKPSNVLLRDNGTPLPDVVLCDFGNGGVDGELLERLKLTQIGFSQIEIGGGDTGTALYIAPELLGGAPPTLRSDIYALGVMTYQLVIGDLRRPLAPGWERDIDDPLLREDIALAADVHPEHRLGDAIGLADRLRRLPARRAEREQQRREQAEQAAALRAGQAARAAVERLRVRRRWQLAVVASLCAGLALSTGLFVRARALEHRATTEAAALRAVNLFVNDDLLGAADPYVPGGGARVTVASVLDTAAESLNERFAEQPEVRTQLALTLSRAYAQLGLEDQARDVLRSTIVAVQSTAHPEATASGRALMSRLAALELRLAEPRAAHELYARLDRWTRDALPADDPERLQLRRALAWELFEDGYFGDARQAFHTLRDDVARLRADDAALRLEIDANLVEVDSETHDWKEAESLVDSVLERTRQRYGENSVNALWPTLSKVYMLRMQERFDAAESLAQQTLQTARDKLGENHPLTISCYNHLGSIRLKQHRDTEARRYFDHALAQYRSIFGEENYRTRRMLTRIAELDIEEGHAARARHMLEGALERSTSALGEDHPHSLDIARLLAEAEAADGATQAAETRFRRVLELAPQRMPANNNRTAWTYFGLGRLLAREQRSVEATNYLQQAEDLFRENFGSGYSMTRASAELIAALPSADGTTPVATTAPL
;
A
#
# COMPACT_ATOMS: atom_id res chain seq x y z
N MET A 1 19.16 -2.47 80.33
CA MET A 1 20.31 -1.90 79.58
C MET A 1 20.28 -2.53 78.18
N SER A 2 19.69 -1.88 77.17
CA SER A 2 20.21 -0.79 76.32
C SER A 2 21.19 -1.27 75.23
N LYS A 3 20.81 -0.97 73.96
CA LYS A 3 21.61 -0.80 72.72
C LYS A 3 21.99 -2.07 71.94
N LYS A 4 21.83 -2.17 70.61
CA LYS A 4 21.67 -1.17 69.53
C LYS A 4 20.99 -1.82 68.30
N ARG A 5 19.90 -1.21 67.79
CA ARG A 5 19.41 -1.37 66.40
C ARG A 5 20.27 -0.51 65.46
N PRO A 6 20.51 -0.91 64.21
CA PRO A 6 21.03 -0.01 63.18
C PRO A 6 20.00 1.10 62.88
N PRO A 7 20.41 2.29 62.43
CA PRO A 7 19.53 3.43 62.31
C PRO A 7 18.49 3.21 61.22
N GLN A 8 17.21 3.39 61.58
CA GLN A 8 16.16 3.72 60.64
C GLN A 8 16.60 4.97 59.88
N LEU A 9 16.76 4.88 58.55
CA LEU A 9 16.72 6.05 57.70
C LEU A 9 15.36 6.70 57.93
N ALA A 10 15.38 7.82 58.66
CA ALA A 10 14.28 8.75 58.69
C ALA A 10 14.00 9.15 57.24
N VAL A 11 12.78 8.86 56.77
CA VAL A 11 12.26 9.49 55.57
C VAL A 11 12.15 10.97 55.91
N ASP A 12 13.07 11.75 55.38
CA ASP A 12 13.07 13.21 55.44
C ASP A 12 11.76 13.72 54.81
N PRO A 13 10.93 14.56 55.47
CA PRO A 13 9.67 15.08 54.92
C PRO A 13 9.84 16.05 53.74
N SER A 14 11.00 16.05 53.08
CA SER A 14 11.42 17.08 52.14
C SER A 14 11.36 16.67 50.66
N THR A 15 10.61 15.61 50.31
CA THR A 15 10.31 15.31 48.90
C THR A 15 9.21 16.23 48.34
N ALA A 16 9.41 17.55 48.46
CA ALA A 16 8.85 18.49 47.51
C ALA A 16 9.58 18.27 46.18
N ARG A 17 8.85 18.15 45.05
CA ARG A 17 9.46 18.05 43.72
C ARG A 17 10.47 19.19 43.54
N ARG A 18 11.76 18.83 43.48
CA ARG A 18 12.83 19.78 43.14
C ARG A 18 12.59 20.22 41.70
N THR A 19 12.49 21.51 41.49
CA THR A 19 12.28 22.11 40.18
C THR A 19 13.44 23.03 39.88
N THR A 20 13.91 23.00 38.63
CA THR A 20 15.15 23.66 38.24
C THR A 20 14.84 25.05 37.73
N ARG A 21 15.58 26.05 38.21
CA ARG A 21 15.57 27.40 37.63
C ARG A 21 16.80 27.58 36.76
N TRP A 22 16.59 27.78 35.47
CA TRP A 22 17.67 28.03 34.51
C TRP A 22 17.88 29.53 34.33
N SER A 23 19.13 29.97 34.30
CA SER A 23 19.51 31.33 33.94
C SER A 23 20.52 31.34 32.79
N PHE A 24 20.26 32.16 31.78
CA PHE A 24 21.13 32.33 30.62
C PHE A 24 21.04 33.78 30.12
N GLY A 25 22.18 34.48 30.07
CA GLY A 25 22.18 35.92 29.86
C GLY A 25 21.32 36.64 30.89
N ARG A 26 20.29 37.35 30.42
CA ARG A 26 19.30 38.08 31.23
C ARG A 26 17.98 37.33 31.41
N PHE A 27 17.91 36.10 30.89
CA PHE A 27 16.72 35.27 30.95
C PHE A 27 16.76 34.34 32.15
N VAL A 28 15.60 34.17 32.79
CA VAL A 28 15.38 33.23 33.88
C VAL A 28 14.15 32.40 33.56
N LEU A 29 14.31 31.08 33.47
CA LEU A 29 13.25 30.12 33.26
C LEU A 29 13.01 29.31 34.54
N ASP A 30 11.81 29.39 35.09
CA ASP A 30 11.38 28.62 36.26
C ASP A 30 10.55 27.42 35.80
N GLU A 31 11.11 26.21 35.88
CA GLU A 31 10.41 24.99 35.43
C GLU A 31 9.16 24.68 36.26
N ALA A 32 9.15 25.03 37.56
CA ALA A 32 8.02 24.78 38.46
C ALA A 32 6.80 25.59 38.07
N ARG A 33 7.04 26.86 37.74
CA ARG A 33 6.01 27.83 37.37
C ARG A 33 5.76 27.88 35.87
N ARG A 34 6.64 27.26 35.06
CA ARG A 34 6.67 27.34 33.59
C ARG A 34 6.66 28.79 33.09
N GLU A 35 7.44 29.64 33.76
CA GLU A 35 7.56 31.07 33.47
C GLU A 35 8.95 31.39 32.94
N LEU A 36 9.02 32.04 31.78
CA LEU A 36 10.25 32.64 31.25
C LEU A 36 10.22 34.15 31.53
N ARG A 37 11.28 34.68 32.12
CA ARG A 37 11.42 36.12 32.41
C ARG A 37 12.68 36.69 31.80
N HIS A 38 12.65 37.96 31.43
CA HIS A 38 13.84 38.73 31.03
C HIS A 38 13.96 39.97 31.91
N ASP A 39 15.07 40.08 32.67
CA ASP A 39 15.40 41.11 33.68
C ASP A 39 14.39 41.31 34.82
N GLU A 40 13.08 41.06 34.61
CA GLU A 40 11.99 40.87 35.58
C GLU A 40 10.61 40.71 34.88
N ASN A 41 10.54 40.98 33.58
CA ASN A 41 9.31 40.93 32.79
C ASN A 41 8.98 39.50 32.34
N LEU A 42 7.72 39.09 32.52
CA LEU A 42 7.23 37.79 32.07
C LEU A 42 7.08 37.77 30.54
N ILE A 43 7.81 36.84 29.90
CA ILE A 43 7.68 36.54 28.48
C ILE A 43 6.64 35.44 28.33
N LYS A 44 5.52 35.77 27.67
CA LYS A 44 4.49 34.79 27.34
C LYS A 44 4.97 33.93 26.18
N LEU A 45 5.17 32.65 26.45
CA LEU A 45 5.56 31.67 25.45
C LEU A 45 4.53 30.54 25.37
N GLU A 46 4.26 30.07 24.16
CA GLU A 46 3.41 28.89 23.96
C GLU A 46 4.06 27.64 24.59
N PRO A 47 3.27 26.63 25.01
CA PRO A 47 3.81 25.46 25.71
C PRO A 47 4.91 24.70 24.95
N LYS A 48 4.79 24.57 23.62
CA LYS A 48 5.73 23.78 22.80
C LYS A 48 7.07 24.48 22.54
N PRO A 49 7.13 25.77 22.20
CA PRO A 49 8.37 26.53 22.22
C PRO A 49 9.05 26.56 23.61
N LEU A 50 8.26 26.55 24.71
CA LEU A 50 8.82 26.47 26.07
C LEU A 50 9.44 25.11 26.37
N ASP A 51 8.76 24.02 26.00
CA ASP A 51 9.31 22.66 26.11
C ASP A 51 10.58 22.50 25.26
N LEU A 52 10.60 23.09 24.06
CA LEU A 52 11.78 23.13 23.19
C LEU A 52 12.97 23.85 23.86
N LEU A 53 12.72 25.00 24.50
CA LEU A 53 13.75 25.74 25.22
C LEU A 53 14.30 24.92 26.40
N ILE A 54 13.45 24.22 27.15
CA ILE A 54 13.87 23.38 28.28
C ILE A 54 14.80 22.26 27.80
N VAL A 55 14.44 21.53 26.74
CA VAL A 55 15.27 20.45 26.18
C VAL A 55 16.63 20.97 25.70
N LEU A 56 16.63 22.13 25.05
CA LEU A 56 17.85 22.77 24.55
C LEU A 56 18.76 23.29 25.69
N LEU A 57 18.19 23.76 26.80
CA LEU A 57 18.96 24.19 27.98
C LEU A 57 19.53 23.00 28.77
N GLN A 58 18.79 21.91 28.88
CA GLN A 58 19.25 20.67 29.52
C GLN A 58 20.44 20.03 28.79
N ARG A 59 20.53 20.24 27.46
CA ARG A 59 21.62 19.78 26.61
C ARG A 59 22.40 20.95 25.99
N ALA A 60 22.58 22.03 26.76
CA ALA A 60 23.28 23.22 26.28
C ALA A 60 24.70 22.87 25.80
N GLY A 61 25.06 23.32 24.60
CA GLY A 61 26.33 23.00 23.93
C GLY A 61 26.31 21.72 23.09
N GLU A 62 25.28 20.87 23.19
CA GLU A 62 25.15 19.65 22.39
C GLU A 62 24.22 19.86 21.19
N LEU A 63 24.47 19.11 20.11
CA LEU A 63 23.55 19.07 18.97
C LEU A 63 22.39 18.14 19.29
N VAL A 64 21.17 18.69 19.36
CA VAL A 64 19.94 17.90 19.47
C VAL A 64 19.36 17.71 18.07
N THR A 65 19.25 16.46 17.64
CA THR A 65 18.77 16.14 16.29
C THR A 65 17.28 16.42 16.14
N LYS A 66 16.83 16.64 14.89
CA LYS A 66 15.39 16.85 14.61
C LYS A 66 14.52 15.67 15.11
N ASN A 67 15.03 14.44 14.99
CA ASN A 67 14.33 13.24 15.44
C ASN A 67 14.20 13.18 16.97
N GLU A 68 15.27 13.48 17.71
CA GLU A 68 15.23 13.54 19.18
C GLU A 68 14.26 14.62 19.68
N LEU A 69 14.20 15.77 19.00
CA LEU A 69 13.23 16.82 19.32
C LEU A 69 11.79 16.37 19.07
N ILE A 70 11.53 15.65 17.97
CA ILE A 70 10.23 15.04 17.68
C ILE A 70 9.86 14.04 18.77
N GLU A 71 10.75 13.13 19.10
CA GLU A 71 10.51 12.08 20.10
C GLU A 71 10.31 12.65 21.51
N THR A 72 11.02 13.72 21.88
CA THR A 72 10.95 14.29 23.23
C THR A 72 9.77 15.25 23.41
N ILE A 73 9.52 16.14 22.45
CA ILE A 73 8.52 17.22 22.59
C ILE A 73 7.19 16.84 21.95
N TRP A 74 7.20 15.99 20.91
CA TRP A 74 6.03 15.56 20.15
C TRP A 74 5.87 14.03 20.14
N ALA A 75 6.28 13.35 21.21
CA ALA A 75 6.10 11.91 21.40
C ALA A 75 4.71 11.44 20.97
N GLY A 76 4.65 10.44 20.07
CA GLY A 76 3.39 9.85 19.59
C GLY A 76 2.65 10.64 18.50
N ARG A 77 3.27 11.65 17.85
CA ARG A 77 2.66 12.40 16.73
C ARG A 77 3.55 12.37 15.49
N ILE A 78 2.95 12.21 14.32
CA ILE A 78 3.66 12.36 13.03
C ILE A 78 3.77 13.86 12.73
N VAL A 79 4.98 14.41 12.85
CA VAL A 79 5.27 15.83 12.65
C VAL A 79 6.28 16.01 11.54
N THR A 80 6.04 16.98 10.65
CA THR A 80 6.96 17.32 9.57
C THR A 80 8.02 18.30 10.06
N GLU A 81 9.19 18.34 9.39
CA GLU A 81 10.29 19.24 9.77
C GLU A 81 9.88 20.72 9.83
N ASN A 82 8.89 21.12 9.03
CA ASN A 82 8.33 22.47 9.02
C ASN A 82 7.72 22.89 10.37
N VAL A 83 7.22 21.94 11.17
CA VAL A 83 6.63 22.24 12.49
C VAL A 83 7.71 22.57 13.51
N ILE A 84 8.86 21.88 13.45
CA ILE A 84 10.02 22.19 14.30
C ILE A 84 10.58 23.55 13.92
N ALA A 85 10.76 23.81 12.61
CA ALA A 85 11.23 25.09 12.11
C ALA A 85 10.34 26.25 12.60
N ARG A 86 9.01 26.09 12.54
CA ARG A 86 8.05 27.09 13.03
C ARG A 86 8.14 27.30 14.55
N CYS A 87 8.36 26.24 15.33
CA CYS A 87 8.54 26.36 16.79
C CYS A 87 9.86 27.06 17.15
N VAL A 88 10.93 26.79 16.42
CA VAL A 88 12.22 27.48 16.58
C VAL A 88 12.09 28.95 16.20
N THR A 89 11.37 29.29 15.13
CA THR A 89 11.10 30.69 14.76
C THR A 89 10.37 31.43 15.88
N LYS A 90 9.27 30.86 16.41
CA LYS A 90 8.53 31.47 17.53
C LYS A 90 9.37 31.63 18.79
N LEU A 91 10.24 30.64 19.07
CA LEU A 91 11.14 30.70 20.22
C LEU A 91 12.17 31.83 20.05
N ARG A 92 12.78 31.98 18.87
CA ARG A 92 13.71 33.07 18.56
C ARG A 92 13.04 34.44 18.65
N GLU A 93 11.82 34.57 18.11
CA GLU A 93 11.05 35.82 18.20
C GLU A 93 10.79 36.23 19.65
N ALA A 94 10.43 35.27 20.51
CA ALA A 94 10.14 35.54 21.92
C ALA A 94 11.39 35.84 22.77
N LEU A 95 12.55 35.36 22.34
CA LEU A 95 13.83 35.59 23.01
C LEU A 95 14.56 36.85 22.53
N GLY A 96 14.08 37.53 21.48
CA GLY A 96 14.74 38.71 20.90
C GLY A 96 16.13 38.41 20.31
N GLU A 97 16.82 39.43 19.79
CA GLU A 97 18.12 39.27 19.11
C GLU A 97 19.16 38.57 20.02
N ASP A 98 19.30 39.01 21.27
CA ASP A 98 20.27 38.49 22.25
C ASP A 98 20.06 37.00 22.62
N GLY A 99 18.82 36.51 22.55
CA GLY A 99 18.50 35.11 22.85
C GLY A 99 18.32 34.24 21.60
N ALA A 100 17.99 34.83 20.44
CA ALA A 100 17.86 34.12 19.17
C ALA A 100 19.21 33.64 18.63
N GLU A 101 20.28 34.44 18.79
CA GLU A 101 21.65 34.07 18.39
C GLU A 101 22.18 32.83 19.15
N ARG A 102 21.62 32.56 20.33
CA ARG A 102 21.97 31.40 21.16
C ARG A 102 21.37 30.10 20.66
N ILE A 103 20.38 30.14 19.77
CA ILE A 103 19.80 28.93 19.18
C ILE A 103 20.39 28.79 17.78
N VAL A 104 21.37 27.92 17.61
CA VAL A 104 22.09 27.72 16.35
C VAL A 104 21.44 26.59 15.54
N THR A 105 21.11 26.87 14.27
CA THR A 105 20.66 25.85 13.33
C THR A 105 21.87 25.14 12.73
N VAL A 106 21.94 23.81 12.88
CA VAL A 106 22.94 22.98 12.19
C VAL A 106 22.28 22.35 10.97
N HIS A 107 22.59 22.88 9.78
CA HIS A 107 21.96 22.47 8.52
C HIS A 107 22.06 20.96 8.30
N GLY A 108 20.91 20.32 8.05
CA GLY A 108 20.80 18.88 7.81
C GLY A 108 20.65 18.00 9.06
N TYR A 109 20.87 18.53 10.27
CA TYR A 109 20.93 17.69 11.48
C TYR A 109 19.99 18.11 12.61
N GLY A 110 19.96 19.38 13.01
CA GLY A 110 19.18 19.79 14.19
C GLY A 110 19.52 21.17 14.74
N TYR A 111 19.34 21.34 16.05
CA TYR A 111 19.51 22.62 16.73
C TYR A 111 20.39 22.47 17.97
N ARG A 112 21.16 23.51 18.29
CA ARG A 112 22.05 23.57 19.46
C ARG A 112 21.83 24.88 20.20
N PHE A 113 21.85 24.84 21.53
CA PHE A 113 21.93 26.04 22.34
C PHE A 113 23.39 26.41 22.63
N GLU A 114 23.81 27.62 22.26
CA GLU A 114 25.15 28.14 22.48
C GLU A 114 25.16 29.28 23.50
N GLY A 115 26.11 29.17 24.44
CA GLY A 115 26.35 30.16 25.48
C GLY A 115 26.20 29.59 26.90
N PRO A 116 26.69 30.32 27.92
CA PRO A 116 26.68 29.85 29.30
C PRO A 116 25.26 29.84 29.88
N CYS A 117 24.84 28.70 30.42
CA CYS A 117 23.63 28.53 31.22
C CYS A 117 23.99 28.05 32.64
N ARG A 118 23.27 28.55 33.65
CA ARG A 118 23.39 28.13 35.07
C ARG A 118 22.04 27.58 35.55
N HIS A 119 22.06 26.67 36.50
CA HIS A 119 20.85 26.09 37.08
C HIS A 119 20.90 26.09 38.61
N ASP A 120 19.78 26.42 39.25
CA ASP A 120 19.59 26.38 40.71
C ASP A 120 18.37 25.50 41.06
N GLU A 121 18.48 24.67 42.11
CA GLU A 121 17.35 23.86 42.63
C GLU A 121 16.51 24.68 43.62
N VAL A 122 15.19 24.81 43.39
CA VAL A 122 14.28 25.58 44.26
C VAL A 122 13.21 24.68 44.90
N GLN A 123 12.95 24.88 46.20
CA GLN A 123 11.96 24.14 47.01
C GLN A 123 10.61 24.89 47.05
N ALA A 124 9.48 24.21 46.78
CA ALA A 124 8.15 24.82 46.75
C ALA A 124 7.51 24.90 48.16
N ALA A 125 6.91 26.06 48.52
CA ALA A 125 6.27 26.30 49.82
C ALA A 125 4.83 25.72 49.91
N ALA A 126 4.46 25.15 51.07
CA ALA A 126 3.15 24.53 51.34
C ALA A 126 2.14 25.50 52.00
N VAL A 127 0.85 25.31 51.74
CA VAL A 127 -0.30 26.07 52.29
C VAL A 127 -1.14 25.14 53.18
N GLU A 128 -1.61 25.59 54.35
CA GLU A 128 -2.37 24.78 55.33
C GLU A 128 -3.82 24.43 54.86
N PRO A 129 -4.34 23.20 55.16
CA PRO A 129 -5.67 22.74 54.74
C PRO A 129 -6.81 23.16 55.70
N THR A 130 -7.95 23.59 55.14
CA THR A 130 -9.21 23.90 55.85
C THR A 130 -9.87 22.63 56.43
N VAL A 131 -10.14 22.56 57.73
CA VAL A 131 -10.75 21.39 58.40
C VAL A 131 -12.28 21.55 58.52
N LEU A 132 -13.06 20.61 57.97
CA LEU A 132 -14.54 20.57 58.03
C LEU A 132 -15.07 19.74 59.21
N GLN A 133 -16.20 20.14 59.80
CA GLN A 133 -16.86 19.45 60.93
C GLN A 133 -18.33 19.09 60.67
N ALA A 134 -18.88 18.16 61.46
CA ALA A 134 -20.30 17.84 61.43
C ALA A 134 -21.14 19.06 61.87
N GLY A 135 -22.17 19.40 61.10
CA GLY A 135 -22.99 20.60 61.26
C GLY A 135 -22.66 21.72 60.26
N ASP A 136 -21.46 21.69 59.66
CA ASP A 136 -21.06 22.65 58.63
C ASP A 136 -21.89 22.49 57.35
N SER A 137 -21.88 23.52 56.51
CA SER A 137 -22.49 23.49 55.18
C SER A 137 -21.42 23.47 54.10
N PRO A 138 -21.55 22.64 53.04
CA PRO A 138 -20.63 22.68 51.91
C PRO A 138 -20.61 24.09 51.26
N PRO A 139 -19.48 24.55 50.72
CA PRO A 139 -19.38 25.85 50.05
C PRO A 139 -20.45 26.01 48.96
N GLY A 140 -21.17 27.13 48.96
CA GLY A 140 -22.26 27.37 47.99
C GLY A 140 -23.52 26.51 48.19
N ARG A 141 -23.61 25.72 49.27
CA ARG A 141 -24.74 24.82 49.59
C ARG A 141 -25.29 25.06 51.02
N PRO A 142 -25.81 26.25 51.34
CA PRO A 142 -26.24 26.61 52.70
C PRO A 142 -27.40 25.78 53.25
N ASN A 143 -28.20 25.16 52.37
CA ASN A 143 -29.33 24.31 52.77
C ASN A 143 -28.93 22.86 53.07
N TRP A 144 -27.66 22.51 52.91
CA TRP A 144 -27.11 21.19 53.19
C TRP A 144 -26.28 21.23 54.47
N GLU A 145 -26.42 20.21 55.30
CA GLU A 145 -25.74 20.07 56.59
C GLU A 145 -24.93 18.78 56.59
N LEU A 146 -23.62 18.86 56.80
CA LEU A 146 -22.72 17.71 56.93
C LEU A 146 -23.10 16.94 58.20
N MET A 147 -23.40 15.65 58.08
CA MET A 147 -23.85 14.81 59.19
C MET A 147 -22.74 13.91 59.71
N THR A 148 -22.24 13.03 58.83
CA THR A 148 -21.33 11.95 59.21
C THR A 148 -20.28 11.80 58.14
N ARG A 149 -19.02 11.75 58.57
CA ARG A 149 -17.89 11.40 57.72
C ARG A 149 -17.91 9.89 57.42
N LEU A 150 -17.85 9.52 56.15
CA LEU A 150 -17.99 8.13 55.68
C LEU A 150 -16.65 7.40 55.53
N GLU A 151 -15.55 8.12 55.28
CA GLU A 151 -14.20 7.56 55.06
C GLU A 151 -13.07 8.44 55.64
N GLU A 152 -11.83 7.94 55.59
CA GLU A 152 -10.63 8.68 56.00
C GLU A 152 -10.22 9.80 55.03
N ARG A 153 -10.62 9.72 53.76
CA ARG A 153 -10.59 10.86 52.81
C ARG A 153 -11.82 11.73 53.09
N ASP A 154 -11.75 13.06 52.99
CA ASP A 154 -12.83 13.99 53.38
C ASP A 154 -14.16 13.82 52.60
N VAL A 155 -14.86 12.70 52.87
CA VAL A 155 -16.12 12.27 52.28
C VAL A 155 -17.18 12.32 53.36
N TRP A 156 -18.22 13.12 53.13
CA TRP A 156 -19.24 13.42 54.11
C TRP A 156 -20.62 13.12 53.56
N ARG A 157 -21.43 12.40 54.33
CA ARG A 157 -22.87 12.36 54.12
C ARG A 157 -23.48 13.65 54.65
N ALA A 158 -24.27 14.32 53.83
CA ALA A 158 -24.97 15.54 54.19
C ALA A 158 -26.49 15.36 54.02
N ARG A 159 -27.26 16.13 54.78
CA ARG A 159 -28.73 16.14 54.73
C ARG A 159 -29.25 17.53 54.41
N HIS A 160 -30.22 17.61 53.53
CA HIS A 160 -30.89 18.84 53.19
C HIS A 160 -31.85 19.25 54.32
N ARG A 161 -31.67 20.45 54.88
CA ARG A 161 -32.34 20.92 56.10
C ARG A 161 -33.88 20.96 55.99
N LYS A 162 -34.43 21.16 54.79
CA LYS A 162 -35.90 21.28 54.57
C LYS A 162 -36.56 20.00 54.09
N THR A 163 -35.90 19.22 53.23
CA THR A 163 -36.52 18.07 52.55
C THR A 163 -36.11 16.75 53.18
N GLY A 164 -35.09 16.73 54.03
CA GLY A 164 -34.54 15.51 54.62
C GLY A 164 -33.75 14.63 53.65
N GLN A 165 -33.63 15.03 52.38
CA GLN A 165 -32.85 14.30 51.37
C GLN A 165 -31.38 14.21 51.77
N THR A 166 -30.75 13.05 51.54
CA THR A 166 -29.31 12.85 51.78
C THR A 166 -28.50 12.84 50.49
N ARG A 167 -27.25 13.32 50.57
CA ARG A 167 -26.24 13.32 49.49
C ARG A 167 -24.85 13.07 50.07
N VAL A 168 -23.92 12.65 49.23
CA VAL A 168 -22.51 12.46 49.61
C VAL A 168 -21.66 13.55 48.98
N PHE A 169 -20.81 14.19 49.78
CA PHE A 169 -19.87 15.22 49.35
C PHE A 169 -18.45 14.73 49.55
N LYS A 170 -17.66 14.68 48.47
CA LYS A 170 -16.24 14.30 48.50
C LYS A 170 -15.40 15.55 48.28
N PHE A 171 -14.65 15.98 49.30
CA PHE A 171 -13.85 17.19 49.26
C PHE A 171 -12.39 16.95 48.86
N ALA A 172 -11.78 17.96 48.23
CA ALA A 172 -10.35 18.01 47.96
C ALA A 172 -9.74 19.30 48.50
N HIS A 173 -8.64 19.14 49.24
CA HIS A 173 -7.95 20.24 49.92
C HIS A 173 -6.60 20.59 49.27
N ASP A 174 -6.07 19.72 48.41
CA ASP A 174 -4.81 19.90 47.70
C ASP A 174 -4.93 19.63 46.19
N SER A 175 -3.86 19.91 45.44
CA SER A 175 -3.84 19.78 43.98
C SER A 175 -3.90 18.34 43.48
N ASN A 176 -3.42 17.36 44.26
CA ASN A 176 -3.45 15.94 43.89
C ASN A 176 -4.86 15.38 44.06
N ALA A 177 -5.52 15.70 45.18
CA ALA A 177 -6.91 15.39 45.43
C ALA A 177 -7.83 16.09 44.41
N LEU A 178 -7.54 17.34 44.02
CA LEU A 178 -8.28 18.02 42.96
C LEU A 178 -8.10 17.33 41.60
N ALA A 179 -6.90 16.86 41.28
CA ALA A 179 -6.66 16.10 40.06
C ALA A 179 -7.40 14.75 40.08
N ALA A 180 -7.58 14.12 41.24
CA ALA A 180 -8.42 12.94 41.40
C ALA A 180 -9.91 13.26 41.16
N LEU A 181 -10.46 14.35 41.73
CA LEU A 181 -11.84 14.77 41.46
C LEU A 181 -12.08 15.07 39.98
N LYS A 182 -11.15 15.80 39.33
CA LYS A 182 -11.24 16.11 37.88
C LYS A 182 -11.23 14.85 37.01
N ARG A 183 -10.42 13.85 37.37
CA ARG A 183 -10.40 12.55 36.70
C ARG A 183 -11.73 11.82 36.86
N GLU A 184 -12.27 11.78 38.08
CA GLU A 184 -13.55 11.13 38.37
C GLU A 184 -14.71 11.77 37.60
N ILE A 185 -14.77 13.10 37.49
CA ILE A 185 -15.74 13.83 36.65
C ILE A 185 -15.56 13.47 35.17
N THR A 186 -14.32 13.41 34.69
CA THR A 186 -14.02 13.12 33.28
C THR A 186 -14.44 11.70 32.92
N ILE A 187 -14.10 10.72 33.76
CA ILE A 187 -14.51 9.32 33.60
C ILE A 187 -16.04 9.22 33.65
N PHE A 188 -16.70 9.88 34.62
CA PHE A 188 -18.16 9.91 34.70
C PHE A 188 -18.83 10.47 33.44
N ARG A 189 -18.28 11.53 32.82
CA ARG A 189 -18.81 12.08 31.57
C ARG A 189 -18.65 11.12 30.39
N ILE A 190 -17.47 10.52 30.24
CA ILE A 190 -17.21 9.52 29.18
C ILE A 190 -18.19 8.36 29.31
N LEU A 191 -18.39 7.89 30.54
CA LEU A 191 -19.33 6.84 30.90
C LEU A 191 -20.79 7.25 30.61
N GLY A 192 -21.19 8.48 30.94
CA GLY A 192 -22.55 8.98 30.74
C GLY A 192 -22.95 9.18 29.28
N GLU A 193 -22.01 9.53 28.39
CA GLU A 193 -22.27 9.68 26.95
C GLU A 193 -22.44 8.34 26.21
N HIS A 194 -21.95 7.23 26.80
CA HIS A 194 -21.98 5.88 26.21
C HIS A 194 -22.74 4.87 27.09
N ALA A 195 -23.50 5.34 28.08
CA ALA A 195 -24.15 4.48 29.06
C ALA A 195 -25.31 3.69 28.43
N ASP A 196 -25.16 2.37 28.38
CA ASP A 196 -26.29 1.43 28.35
C ASP A 196 -26.76 1.17 29.78
N ALA A 197 -27.97 0.63 29.97
CA ALA A 197 -28.57 0.34 31.28
C ALA A 197 -27.76 -0.65 32.15
N SER A 198 -26.71 -1.26 31.59
CA SER A 198 -25.79 -2.21 32.23
C SER A 198 -24.66 -1.55 33.02
N LEU A 199 -24.37 -0.26 32.80
CA LEU A 199 -23.28 0.44 33.46
C LEU A 199 -23.70 0.93 34.86
N ARG A 200 -23.08 0.39 35.92
CA ARG A 200 -23.43 0.67 37.31
C ARG A 200 -22.34 1.43 38.05
N VAL A 201 -22.27 2.75 37.85
CA VAL A 201 -21.30 3.66 38.49
C VAL A 201 -22.02 4.72 39.32
N ALA A 202 -21.37 5.20 40.40
CA ALA A 202 -21.94 6.20 41.30
C ALA A 202 -22.33 7.48 40.54
N GLU A 203 -23.55 7.95 40.77
CA GLU A 203 -24.09 9.11 40.07
C GLU A 203 -23.56 10.40 40.67
N ILE A 204 -22.85 11.18 39.84
CA ILE A 204 -22.43 12.54 40.17
C ILE A 204 -23.59 13.48 39.86
N LEU A 205 -24.07 14.17 40.90
CA LEU A 205 -25.18 15.11 40.81
C LEU A 205 -24.69 16.54 40.48
N ASP A 206 -23.57 16.96 41.08
CA ASP A 206 -22.95 18.27 40.83
C ASP A 206 -21.48 18.31 41.32
N TRP A 207 -20.77 19.43 41.11
CA TRP A 207 -19.41 19.65 41.63
C TRP A 207 -19.07 21.15 41.79
N ASN A 208 -18.10 21.45 42.65
CA ASN A 208 -17.45 22.76 42.73
C ASN A 208 -15.93 22.60 42.60
N LEU A 209 -15.37 23.15 41.51
CA LEU A 209 -13.93 23.17 41.23
C LEU A 209 -13.34 24.59 41.21
N GLU A 210 -14.15 25.60 41.51
CA GLU A 210 -13.77 27.01 41.42
C GLU A 210 -13.17 27.49 42.74
N ASP A 211 -13.86 27.23 43.84
CA ASP A 211 -13.46 27.70 45.17
C ASP A 211 -13.06 26.53 46.10
N ARG A 212 -12.02 26.74 46.92
CA ARG A 212 -11.63 25.78 47.97
C ARG A 212 -12.58 25.84 49.18
N PRO A 213 -12.86 24.70 49.85
CA PRO A 213 -12.51 23.34 49.44
C PRO A 213 -13.36 22.86 48.25
N TRP A 214 -12.70 22.29 47.25
CA TRP A 214 -13.36 21.76 46.06
C TRP A 214 -14.14 20.51 46.43
N PHE A 215 -15.25 20.22 45.74
CA PHE A 215 -16.01 19.01 46.03
C PHE A 215 -16.72 18.39 44.82
N LEU A 216 -16.99 17.09 44.97
CA LEU A 216 -17.96 16.34 44.19
C LEU A 216 -19.21 16.07 45.02
N GLU A 217 -20.39 16.27 44.43
CA GLU A 217 -21.69 15.98 45.01
C GLU A 217 -22.26 14.73 44.34
N LEU A 218 -22.42 13.65 45.10
CA LEU A 218 -22.87 12.34 44.64
C LEU A 218 -24.23 11.95 45.26
N ARG A 219 -24.96 11.08 44.56
CA ARG A 219 -26.14 10.40 45.13
C ARG A 219 -25.72 9.59 46.36
N ASP A 220 -26.46 9.73 47.46
CA ASP A 220 -26.27 8.89 48.65
C ASP A 220 -26.94 7.53 48.45
N GLU A 221 -26.18 6.47 48.65
CA GLU A 221 -26.67 5.09 48.65
C GLU A 221 -26.85 4.65 50.11
N PRO A 222 -28.10 4.49 50.60
CA PRO A 222 -28.36 4.29 52.04
C PRO A 222 -27.74 3.02 52.62
N LEU A 223 -27.56 1.97 51.82
CA LEU A 223 -26.95 0.70 52.24
C LEU A 223 -25.43 0.81 52.44
N GLY A 224 -24.80 1.88 51.94
CA GLY A 224 -23.36 2.10 52.05
C GLY A 224 -22.51 1.21 51.15
N SER A 225 -21.21 1.13 51.45
CA SER A 225 -20.28 0.25 50.75
C SER A 225 -20.36 -1.19 51.24
N LEU A 226 -19.94 -2.14 50.40
CA LEU A 226 -19.88 -3.56 50.71
C LEU A 226 -19.09 -3.83 52.01
N GLN A 227 -18.08 -3.02 52.31
CA GLN A 227 -17.32 -3.08 53.56
C GLN A 227 -18.13 -2.70 54.81
N HIS A 228 -19.00 -1.69 54.70
CA HIS A 228 -19.75 -1.11 55.82
C HIS A 228 -21.24 -1.49 55.81
N TRP A 229 -21.61 -2.47 55.00
CA TRP A 229 -22.99 -2.90 54.84
C TRP A 229 -23.54 -3.44 56.18
N PRO A 230 -24.57 -2.81 56.79
CA PRO A 230 -24.96 -3.09 58.16
C PRO A 230 -25.39 -4.54 58.38
N ALA A 231 -24.75 -5.21 59.35
CA ALA A 231 -25.08 -6.59 59.72
C ALA A 231 -26.50 -6.76 60.31
N ALA A 232 -27.14 -5.68 60.76
CA ALA A 232 -28.32 -5.74 61.60
C ALA A 232 -29.63 -6.12 60.88
N GLN A 233 -29.75 -6.00 59.55
CA GLN A 233 -30.96 -6.43 58.83
C GLN A 233 -30.72 -7.08 57.44
N THR A 234 -29.56 -6.91 56.80
CA THR A 234 -29.25 -7.46 55.45
C THR A 234 -27.74 -7.52 55.14
N GLY A 235 -26.87 -7.86 56.09
CA GLY A 235 -25.41 -7.92 55.81
C GLY A 235 -25.00 -9.07 54.87
N SER A 236 -23.79 -9.02 54.31
CA SER A 236 -23.25 -10.07 53.42
C SER A 236 -23.20 -11.46 54.07
N GLN A 237 -23.17 -11.54 55.41
CA GLN A 237 -23.23 -12.77 56.20
C GLN A 237 -24.64 -13.35 56.34
N ALA A 238 -25.68 -12.55 56.11
CA ALA A 238 -27.08 -12.99 56.13
C ALA A 238 -27.54 -13.57 54.78
N LEU A 239 -26.78 -13.32 53.71
CA LEU A 239 -27.01 -13.91 52.40
C LEU A 239 -26.65 -15.40 52.42
N ASP A 240 -27.43 -16.23 51.72
CA ASP A 240 -27.05 -17.63 51.50
C ASP A 240 -25.86 -17.75 50.53
N ALA A 241 -25.29 -18.96 50.42
CA ALA A 241 -24.11 -19.17 49.58
C ALA A 241 -24.37 -18.85 48.09
N ALA A 242 -25.57 -19.08 47.58
CA ALA A 242 -25.90 -18.78 46.18
C ALA A 242 -26.02 -17.28 45.95
N GLN A 243 -26.62 -16.56 46.89
CA GLN A 243 -26.75 -15.10 46.88
C GLN A 243 -25.38 -14.41 46.98
N ARG A 244 -24.46 -14.93 47.79
CA ARG A 244 -23.09 -14.38 47.88
C ARG A 244 -22.29 -14.59 46.58
N ILE A 245 -22.48 -15.74 45.92
CA ILE A 245 -21.88 -16.02 44.60
C ILE A 245 -22.48 -15.10 43.53
N GLU A 246 -23.79 -14.89 43.53
CA GLU A 246 -24.44 -13.95 42.60
C GLU A 246 -24.00 -12.51 42.87
N LEU A 247 -23.78 -12.11 44.12
CA LEU A 247 -23.21 -10.80 44.44
C LEU A 247 -21.82 -10.64 43.83
N ALA A 248 -20.96 -11.65 43.95
CA ALA A 248 -19.63 -11.66 43.34
C ALA A 248 -19.71 -11.57 41.80
N ALA A 249 -20.67 -12.27 41.17
CA ALA A 249 -20.91 -12.17 39.74
C ALA A 249 -21.35 -10.76 39.32
N ARG A 250 -22.27 -10.11 40.06
CA ARG A 250 -22.71 -8.73 39.80
C ARG A 250 -21.58 -7.71 39.93
N ILE A 251 -20.65 -7.90 40.87
CA ILE A 251 -19.46 -7.05 40.99
C ILE A 251 -18.54 -7.24 39.77
N ALA A 252 -18.30 -8.48 39.37
CA ALA A 252 -17.49 -8.78 38.19
C ALA A 252 -18.11 -8.21 36.90
N GLU A 253 -19.43 -8.22 36.75
CA GLU A 253 -20.12 -7.56 35.64
C GLU A 253 -19.98 -6.04 35.65
N ALA A 254 -20.14 -5.41 36.82
CA ALA A 254 -20.00 -3.95 36.93
C ALA A 254 -18.58 -3.51 36.52
N VAL A 255 -17.56 -4.31 36.88
CA VAL A 255 -16.17 -4.09 36.45
C VAL A 255 -16.00 -4.37 34.95
N ALA A 256 -16.60 -5.44 34.44
CA ALA A 256 -16.56 -5.76 33.01
C ALA A 256 -17.16 -4.65 32.14
N ALA A 257 -18.24 -4.03 32.59
CA ALA A 257 -18.86 -2.89 31.90
C ALA A 257 -17.91 -1.69 31.79
N ALA A 258 -17.12 -1.42 32.83
CA ALA A 258 -16.06 -0.40 32.78
C ALA A 258 -14.92 -0.81 31.84
N HIS A 259 -14.50 -2.08 31.87
CA HIS A 259 -13.44 -2.63 31.00
C HIS A 259 -13.79 -2.57 29.51
N LEU A 260 -15.05 -2.82 29.14
CA LEU A 260 -15.53 -2.69 27.75
C LEU A 260 -15.37 -1.28 27.18
N LEU A 261 -15.43 -0.27 28.04
CA LEU A 261 -15.20 1.13 27.70
C LEU A 261 -13.72 1.52 27.89
N GLY A 262 -12.81 0.55 28.00
CA GLY A 262 -11.37 0.80 28.14
C GLY A 262 -10.97 1.49 29.45
N ILE A 263 -11.81 1.43 30.49
CA ILE A 263 -11.57 2.07 31.78
C ILE A 263 -11.09 1.04 32.81
N LEU A 264 -9.91 1.28 33.40
CA LEU A 264 -9.36 0.48 34.49
C LEU A 264 -9.71 1.12 35.85
N HIS A 265 -10.14 0.32 36.82
CA HIS A 265 -10.51 0.80 38.15
C HIS A 265 -9.28 1.09 39.02
N LYS A 266 -8.27 0.19 39.03
CA LYS A 266 -6.96 0.31 39.69
C LYS A 266 -6.94 0.29 41.22
N ASP A 267 -8.02 0.65 41.89
CA ASP A 267 -8.18 0.59 43.36
C ASP A 267 -9.48 -0.16 43.73
N LEU A 268 -9.68 -1.35 43.16
CA LEU A 268 -10.90 -2.12 43.40
C LEU A 268 -10.85 -2.82 44.76
N LYS A 269 -11.81 -2.53 45.63
CA LYS A 269 -11.92 -3.05 47.00
C LYS A 269 -13.35 -2.91 47.55
N PRO A 270 -13.74 -3.60 48.64
CA PRO A 270 -15.10 -3.55 49.16
C PRO A 270 -15.61 -2.16 49.59
N SER A 271 -14.75 -1.21 49.95
CA SER A 271 -15.20 0.18 50.21
C SER A 271 -15.62 0.92 48.94
N ASN A 272 -15.07 0.55 47.79
CA ASN A 272 -15.34 1.16 46.49
C ASN A 272 -16.50 0.50 45.73
N VAL A 273 -17.19 -0.44 46.39
CA VAL A 273 -18.37 -1.13 45.87
C VAL A 273 -19.58 -0.70 46.70
N LEU A 274 -20.40 0.21 46.18
CA LEU A 274 -21.63 0.69 46.81
C LEU A 274 -22.79 -0.25 46.51
N LEU A 275 -23.73 -0.31 47.44
CA LEU A 275 -24.92 -1.14 47.34
C LEU A 275 -26.16 -0.25 47.21
N ARG A 276 -26.93 -0.46 46.14
CA ARG A 276 -28.18 0.24 45.89
C ARG A 276 -29.35 -0.68 46.22
N ASP A 277 -30.24 -0.18 47.07
CA ASP A 277 -31.48 -0.88 47.39
C ASP A 277 -32.39 -0.91 46.15
N ASN A 278 -32.81 -2.12 45.77
CA ASN A 278 -33.72 -2.38 44.65
C ASN A 278 -35.00 -3.09 45.11
N GLY A 279 -35.26 -3.14 46.42
CA GLY A 279 -36.41 -3.83 47.01
C GLY A 279 -36.31 -5.36 47.00
N THR A 280 -35.15 -5.92 46.62
CA THR A 280 -34.88 -7.36 46.69
C THR A 280 -33.85 -7.68 47.77
N PRO A 281 -33.75 -8.95 48.22
CA PRO A 281 -32.72 -9.36 49.17
C PRO A 281 -31.28 -9.16 48.67
N LEU A 282 -31.08 -9.05 47.35
CA LEU A 282 -29.77 -8.88 46.74
C LEU A 282 -29.67 -7.50 46.07
N PRO A 283 -28.94 -6.54 46.68
CA PRO A 283 -28.85 -5.18 46.17
C PRO A 283 -28.20 -5.12 44.79
N ASP A 284 -28.41 -4.01 44.10
CA ASP A 284 -27.63 -3.67 42.92
C ASP A 284 -26.26 -3.15 43.33
N VAL A 285 -25.27 -3.45 42.50
CA VAL A 285 -23.87 -3.08 42.73
C VAL A 285 -23.56 -1.82 41.96
N VAL A 286 -22.92 -0.85 42.60
CA VAL A 286 -22.52 0.42 42.00
C VAL A 286 -21.04 0.67 42.32
N LEU A 287 -20.20 0.86 41.31
CA LEU A 287 -18.78 1.16 41.52
C LEU A 287 -18.57 2.65 41.80
N CYS A 288 -17.67 2.99 42.71
CA CYS A 288 -17.30 4.37 43.03
C CYS A 288 -15.77 4.54 43.18
N ASP A 289 -15.32 5.80 43.29
CA ASP A 289 -13.92 6.16 43.48
C ASP A 289 -12.98 5.78 42.32
N PHE A 290 -13.31 6.25 41.11
CA PHE A 290 -12.41 6.19 39.94
C PHE A 290 -11.28 7.24 40.01
N GLY A 291 -11.03 7.83 41.18
CA GLY A 291 -10.02 8.87 41.39
C GLY A 291 -8.59 8.41 41.07
N ASN A 292 -8.34 7.10 41.01
CA ASN A 292 -7.08 6.50 40.54
C ASN A 292 -7.18 5.86 39.15
N GLY A 293 -8.37 5.83 38.55
CA GLY A 293 -8.70 5.16 37.30
C GLY A 293 -7.91 5.63 36.08
N GLY A 294 -7.79 4.76 35.07
CA GLY A 294 -7.14 5.08 33.79
C GLY A 294 -8.07 4.80 32.62
N VAL A 295 -7.90 5.56 31.53
CA VAL A 295 -8.63 5.36 30.26
C VAL A 295 -7.62 4.92 29.20
N ASP A 296 -8.00 3.98 28.36
CA ASP A 296 -7.20 3.52 27.22
C ASP A 296 -6.87 4.66 26.24
N GLY A 297 -5.66 4.65 25.69
CA GLY A 297 -5.13 5.71 24.83
C GLY A 297 -5.92 5.90 23.53
N GLU A 298 -6.45 4.81 22.97
CA GLU A 298 -7.23 4.82 21.73
C GLU A 298 -8.61 5.49 21.90
N LEU A 299 -9.24 5.33 23.07
CA LEU A 299 -10.52 5.97 23.38
C LEU A 299 -10.36 7.48 23.66
N LEU A 300 -9.24 7.86 24.29
CA LEU A 300 -8.85 9.27 24.49
C LEU A 300 -8.63 10.00 23.15
N GLU A 301 -8.03 9.33 22.16
CA GLU A 301 -7.85 9.88 20.80
C GLU A 301 -9.18 10.04 20.05
N ARG A 302 -10.08 9.06 20.15
CA ARG A 302 -11.41 9.11 19.50
C ARG A 302 -12.31 10.22 20.05
N LEU A 303 -12.23 10.52 21.34
CA LEU A 303 -13.08 11.54 21.99
C LEU A 303 -12.49 12.96 21.94
N LYS A 304 -11.32 13.16 21.32
CA LYS A 304 -10.61 14.46 21.25
C LYS A 304 -10.41 15.15 22.61
N LEU A 305 -10.42 14.39 23.71
CA LEU A 305 -10.20 14.94 25.04
C LEU A 305 -8.69 15.07 25.28
N THR A 306 -8.24 16.29 25.58
CA THR A 306 -6.83 16.56 25.86
C THR A 306 -6.34 15.70 27.02
N GLN A 307 -5.25 14.98 26.80
CA GLN A 307 -4.56 14.05 27.70
C GLN A 307 -3.89 14.76 28.89
N ILE A 308 -4.60 15.64 29.59
CA ILE A 308 -4.11 16.36 30.77
C ILE A 308 -4.74 15.71 31.99
N GLY A 309 -3.99 14.82 32.64
CA GLY A 309 -4.38 14.17 33.90
C GLY A 309 -4.24 12.65 33.95
N PHE A 310 -3.99 11.98 32.81
CA PHE A 310 -3.92 10.51 32.74
C PHE A 310 -2.51 9.92 32.91
N SER A 311 -1.48 10.74 33.15
CA SER A 311 -0.10 10.29 33.35
C SER A 311 0.46 10.72 34.70
N GLN A 312 0.28 9.87 35.72
CA GLN A 312 1.23 9.68 36.82
C GLN A 312 0.81 8.45 37.64
N ILE A 313 1.71 7.47 37.72
CA ILE A 313 1.64 6.39 38.71
C ILE A 313 2.17 6.98 40.01
N GLU A 314 1.29 7.37 40.92
CA GLU A 314 1.64 7.53 42.33
C GLU A 314 1.15 6.29 43.07
N ILE A 315 2.07 5.37 43.39
CA ILE A 315 1.84 4.36 44.44
C ILE A 315 1.95 5.12 45.76
N GLY A 316 0.85 5.76 46.16
CA GLY A 316 0.74 6.43 47.44
C GLY A 316 0.67 5.41 48.57
N GLY A 317 1.67 5.41 49.45
CA GLY A 317 1.63 4.66 50.70
C GLY A 317 0.56 5.25 51.64
N GLY A 318 -0.33 4.38 52.10
CA GLY A 318 -1.34 4.70 53.12
C GLY A 318 -2.30 3.53 53.33
N ASP A 319 -2.28 3.01 54.56
CA ASP A 319 -3.19 2.03 55.16
C ASP A 319 -3.09 0.53 54.84
N THR A 320 -2.81 -0.22 55.91
CA THR A 320 -2.62 -1.68 56.00
C THR A 320 -3.82 -2.52 55.54
N GLY A 321 -4.99 -1.92 55.30
CA GLY A 321 -6.18 -2.60 54.75
C GLY A 321 -6.22 -2.69 53.22
N THR A 322 -5.56 -1.76 52.51
CA THR A 322 -5.60 -1.68 51.04
C THR A 322 -4.72 -2.76 50.39
N ALA A 323 -3.68 -3.24 51.08
CA ALA A 323 -2.72 -4.21 50.55
C ALA A 323 -3.34 -5.57 50.16
N LEU A 324 -4.49 -5.94 50.73
CA LEU A 324 -5.13 -7.25 50.48
C LEU A 324 -5.61 -7.43 49.03
N TYR A 325 -5.97 -6.33 48.35
CA TYR A 325 -6.55 -6.37 47.00
C TYR A 325 -5.54 -5.99 45.91
N ILE A 326 -4.33 -5.57 46.30
CA ILE A 326 -3.28 -5.19 45.35
C ILE A 326 -2.71 -6.45 44.70
N ALA A 327 -2.75 -6.49 43.37
CA ALA A 327 -2.19 -7.61 42.63
C ALA A 327 -0.65 -7.70 42.82
N PRO A 328 -0.07 -8.91 42.93
CA PRO A 328 1.35 -9.09 43.24
C PRO A 328 2.31 -8.35 42.30
N GLU A 329 1.96 -8.23 41.01
CA GLU A 329 2.76 -7.51 40.03
C GLU A 329 2.81 -5.99 40.30
N LEU A 330 1.76 -5.41 40.89
CA LEU A 330 1.73 -3.99 41.25
C LEU A 330 2.60 -3.69 42.46
N LEU A 331 2.71 -4.63 43.40
CA LEU A 331 3.69 -4.54 44.50
C LEU A 331 5.12 -4.59 43.97
N GLY A 332 5.34 -5.25 42.82
CA GLY A 332 6.60 -5.26 42.09
C GLY A 332 6.86 -4.03 41.21
N GLY A 333 5.95 -3.04 41.20
CA GLY A 333 6.07 -1.81 40.41
C GLY A 333 5.61 -1.92 38.94
N ALA A 334 4.97 -3.03 38.55
CA ALA A 334 4.38 -3.15 37.21
C ALA A 334 3.19 -2.17 37.05
N PRO A 335 2.91 -1.70 35.82
CA PRO A 335 1.75 -0.85 35.57
C PRO A 335 0.44 -1.65 35.75
N PRO A 336 -0.64 -1.02 36.24
CA PRO A 336 -1.94 -1.67 36.38
C PRO A 336 -2.54 -2.06 35.02
N THR A 337 -3.13 -3.25 34.98
CA THR A 337 -3.78 -3.83 33.79
C THR A 337 -5.19 -4.33 34.12
N LEU A 338 -5.96 -4.73 33.09
CA LEU A 338 -7.26 -5.42 33.28
C LEU A 338 -7.12 -6.64 34.21
N ARG A 339 -6.00 -7.38 34.09
CA ARG A 339 -5.70 -8.57 34.89
C ARG A 339 -5.38 -8.25 36.36
N SER A 340 -5.03 -7.00 36.66
CA SER A 340 -4.82 -6.54 38.03
C SER A 340 -6.15 -6.26 38.73
N ASP A 341 -7.17 -5.73 38.03
CA ASP A 341 -8.54 -5.62 38.55
C ASP A 341 -9.18 -7.01 38.75
N ILE A 342 -8.89 -7.97 37.86
CA ILE A 342 -9.36 -9.37 37.96
C ILE A 342 -8.81 -10.06 39.20
N TYR A 343 -7.56 -9.77 39.60
CA TYR A 343 -7.01 -10.28 40.85
C TYR A 343 -7.81 -9.78 42.07
N ALA A 344 -8.10 -8.48 42.13
CA ALA A 344 -8.93 -7.91 43.19
C ALA A 344 -10.34 -8.52 43.22
N LEU A 345 -10.94 -8.78 42.05
CA LEU A 345 -12.19 -9.53 41.92
C LEU A 345 -12.08 -10.96 42.46
N GLY A 346 -10.98 -11.67 42.20
CA GLY A 346 -10.73 -13.01 42.72
C GLY A 346 -10.65 -13.04 44.25
N VAL A 347 -9.94 -12.08 44.85
CA VAL A 347 -9.86 -11.91 46.31
C VAL A 347 -11.24 -11.61 46.90
N MET A 348 -12.01 -10.68 46.32
CA MET A 348 -13.36 -10.37 46.79
C MET A 348 -14.33 -11.55 46.60
N THR A 349 -14.19 -12.31 45.52
CA THR A 349 -15.00 -13.51 45.26
C THR A 349 -14.76 -14.57 46.34
N TYR A 350 -13.50 -14.84 46.68
CA TYR A 350 -13.14 -15.72 47.81
C TYR A 350 -13.82 -15.27 49.11
N GLN A 351 -13.65 -13.99 49.46
CA GLN A 351 -14.18 -13.41 50.68
C GLN A 351 -15.72 -13.45 50.75
N LEU A 352 -16.39 -13.21 49.63
CA LEU A 352 -17.85 -13.31 49.55
C LEU A 352 -18.33 -14.75 49.67
N VAL A 353 -17.66 -15.72 49.02
CA VAL A 353 -18.04 -17.14 49.10
C VAL A 353 -18.00 -17.63 50.55
N ILE A 354 -16.93 -17.32 51.28
CA ILE A 354 -16.76 -17.71 52.69
C ILE A 354 -17.55 -16.82 53.66
N GLY A 355 -18.00 -15.64 53.23
CA GLY A 355 -18.76 -14.69 54.05
C GLY A 355 -17.91 -13.81 55.00
N ASP A 356 -16.62 -13.63 54.73
CA ASP A 356 -15.72 -12.79 55.53
C ASP A 356 -14.83 -11.89 54.66
N LEU A 357 -15.22 -10.61 54.55
CA LEU A 357 -14.51 -9.56 53.78
C LEU A 357 -13.16 -9.15 54.36
N ARG A 358 -12.80 -9.62 55.56
CA ARG A 358 -11.50 -9.31 56.18
C ARG A 358 -10.48 -10.43 56.01
N ARG A 359 -10.91 -11.57 55.47
CA ARG A 359 -10.06 -12.74 55.30
C ARG A 359 -9.03 -12.51 54.19
N PRO A 360 -7.72 -12.68 54.44
CA PRO A 360 -6.72 -12.63 53.38
C PRO A 360 -6.73 -13.92 52.55
N LEU A 361 -6.47 -13.80 51.25
CA LEU A 361 -6.26 -14.95 50.35
C LEU A 361 -4.82 -15.48 50.53
N ALA A 362 -4.60 -16.31 51.54
CA ALA A 362 -3.28 -16.86 51.88
C ALA A 362 -3.11 -18.30 51.36
N PRO A 363 -1.86 -18.81 51.19
CA PRO A 363 -1.63 -20.20 50.79
C PRO A 363 -2.41 -21.20 51.66
N GLY A 364 -3.17 -22.11 51.02
CA GLY A 364 -4.04 -23.06 51.71
C GLY A 364 -5.50 -22.61 51.87
N TRP A 365 -5.88 -21.44 51.34
CA TRP A 365 -7.25 -20.93 51.30
C TRP A 365 -8.24 -21.91 50.64
N GLU A 366 -7.77 -22.83 49.80
CA GLU A 366 -8.57 -23.85 49.14
C GLU A 366 -9.31 -24.75 50.16
N ARG A 367 -8.81 -24.85 51.39
CA ARG A 367 -9.47 -25.62 52.46
C ARG A 367 -10.74 -24.95 52.97
N ASP A 368 -10.89 -23.65 52.73
CA ASP A 368 -12.05 -22.88 53.15
C ASP A 368 -13.23 -23.03 52.16
N ILE A 369 -13.06 -23.73 51.02
CA ILE A 369 -14.07 -23.93 49.98
C ILE A 369 -14.21 -25.40 49.58
N ASP A 370 -15.36 -26.01 49.90
CA ASP A 370 -15.64 -27.41 49.59
C ASP A 370 -15.81 -27.67 48.08
N ASP A 371 -16.39 -26.72 47.34
CA ASP A 371 -16.66 -26.87 45.92
C ASP A 371 -15.37 -26.76 45.07
N PRO A 372 -14.94 -27.84 44.38
CA PRO A 372 -13.74 -27.81 43.55
C PRO A 372 -13.83 -26.87 42.34
N LEU A 373 -15.04 -26.60 41.81
CA LEU A 373 -15.20 -25.68 40.68
C LEU A 373 -15.05 -24.22 41.11
N LEU A 374 -15.56 -23.86 42.29
CA LEU A 374 -15.34 -22.52 42.85
C LEU A 374 -13.87 -22.27 43.20
N ARG A 375 -13.16 -23.31 43.70
CA ARG A 375 -11.72 -23.22 43.90
C ARG A 375 -10.96 -22.96 42.60
N GLU A 376 -11.35 -23.63 41.52
CA GLU A 376 -10.76 -23.38 40.21
C GLU A 376 -11.00 -21.95 39.74
N ASP A 377 -12.23 -21.44 39.85
CA ASP A 377 -12.57 -20.10 39.37
C ASP A 377 -11.85 -19.00 40.18
N ILE A 378 -11.76 -19.15 41.51
CA ILE A 378 -11.04 -18.21 42.37
C ILE A 378 -9.53 -18.29 42.11
N ALA A 379 -8.96 -19.49 41.92
CA ALA A 379 -7.56 -19.66 41.56
C ALA A 379 -7.22 -18.99 40.21
N LEU A 380 -8.10 -19.14 39.21
CA LEU A 380 -7.96 -18.49 37.91
C LEU A 380 -8.17 -16.97 37.97
N ALA A 381 -8.90 -16.43 38.94
CA ALA A 381 -9.04 -14.99 39.08
C ALA A 381 -7.87 -14.39 39.86
N ALA A 382 -7.43 -15.04 40.94
CA ALA A 382 -6.44 -14.55 41.88
C ALA A 382 -5.06 -15.24 41.76
N ASP A 383 -4.70 -15.74 40.59
CA ASP A 383 -3.38 -16.32 40.35
C ASP A 383 -2.28 -15.28 40.60
N VAL A 384 -1.12 -15.71 41.11
CA VAL A 384 0.01 -14.82 41.34
C VAL A 384 0.56 -14.29 40.01
N HIS A 385 0.46 -15.07 38.94
CA HIS A 385 0.95 -14.76 37.61
C HIS A 385 -0.18 -14.22 36.71
N PRO A 386 -0.07 -12.97 36.22
CA PRO A 386 -1.13 -12.35 35.42
C PRO A 386 -1.56 -13.17 34.20
N GLU A 387 -0.65 -13.85 33.53
CA GLU A 387 -0.88 -14.67 32.33
C GLU A 387 -1.79 -15.87 32.56
N HIS A 388 -1.83 -16.39 33.78
CA HIS A 388 -2.71 -17.50 34.15
C HIS A 388 -4.11 -17.02 34.57
N ARG A 389 -4.27 -15.70 34.79
CA ARG A 389 -5.57 -15.15 35.17
C ARG A 389 -6.57 -15.21 34.02
N LEU A 390 -7.86 -15.14 34.35
CA LEU A 390 -8.92 -14.91 33.37
C LEU A 390 -8.60 -13.65 32.53
N GLY A 391 -8.98 -13.69 31.24
CA GLY A 391 -8.69 -12.60 30.30
C GLY A 391 -9.55 -11.36 30.52
N ASP A 392 -10.74 -11.53 31.09
CA ASP A 392 -11.72 -10.47 31.33
C ASP A 392 -12.55 -10.77 32.60
N ALA A 393 -13.19 -9.72 33.14
CA ALA A 393 -14.06 -9.84 34.32
C ALA A 393 -15.41 -10.51 34.00
N ILE A 394 -15.91 -10.40 32.77
CA ILE A 394 -17.18 -11.04 32.37
C ILE A 394 -17.07 -12.56 32.39
N GLY A 395 -15.92 -13.13 32.02
CA GLY A 395 -15.64 -14.55 32.09
C GLY A 395 -15.69 -15.12 33.51
N LEU A 396 -15.35 -14.32 34.52
CA LEU A 396 -15.53 -14.68 35.93
C LEU A 396 -17.02 -14.69 36.30
N ALA A 397 -17.77 -13.64 35.96
CA ALA A 397 -19.21 -13.56 36.22
C ALA A 397 -19.98 -14.74 35.59
N ASP A 398 -19.66 -15.05 34.34
CA ASP A 398 -20.23 -16.15 33.57
C ASP A 398 -19.96 -17.51 34.21
N ARG A 399 -18.71 -17.74 34.65
CA ARG A 399 -18.33 -18.97 35.35
C ARG A 399 -19.13 -19.11 36.65
N LEU A 400 -19.22 -18.06 37.45
CA LEU A 400 -19.97 -18.07 38.71
C LEU A 400 -21.47 -18.36 38.48
N ARG A 401 -22.10 -17.77 37.46
CA ARG A 401 -23.52 -18.03 37.14
C ARG A 401 -23.79 -19.40 36.53
N ARG A 402 -22.87 -19.91 35.71
CA ARG A 402 -22.97 -21.25 35.13
C ARG A 402 -22.54 -22.36 36.08
N LEU A 403 -22.12 -22.02 37.30
CA LEU A 403 -21.69 -23.00 38.30
C LEU A 403 -22.73 -24.11 38.57
N PRO A 404 -24.04 -23.85 38.70
CA PRO A 404 -25.04 -24.92 38.85
C PRO A 404 -25.08 -25.88 37.65
N ALA A 405 -24.98 -25.35 36.42
CA ALA A 405 -24.93 -26.17 35.21
C ALA A 405 -23.63 -27.00 35.13
N ARG A 406 -22.48 -26.38 35.43
CA ARG A 406 -21.17 -27.08 35.47
C ARG A 406 -21.12 -28.16 36.55
N ARG A 407 -21.80 -27.96 37.69
CA ARG A 407 -21.97 -29.00 38.72
C ARG A 407 -22.81 -30.17 38.20
N ALA A 408 -23.91 -29.89 37.50
CA ALA A 408 -24.78 -30.92 36.93
C ALA A 408 -24.08 -31.73 35.82
N GLU A 409 -23.35 -31.08 34.92
CA GLU A 409 -22.56 -31.73 33.87
C GLU A 409 -21.48 -32.65 34.46
N ARG A 410 -20.76 -32.19 35.48
CA ARG A 410 -19.71 -32.99 36.13
C ARG A 410 -20.27 -34.20 36.88
N GLU A 411 -21.48 -34.08 37.44
CA GLU A 411 -22.18 -35.18 38.08
C GLU A 411 -22.73 -36.19 37.03
N GLN A 412 -23.26 -35.70 35.91
CA GLN A 412 -23.69 -36.53 34.79
C GLN A 412 -22.52 -37.32 34.19
N GLN A 413 -21.38 -36.67 33.94
CA GLN A 413 -20.17 -37.33 33.46
C GLN A 413 -19.68 -38.41 34.44
N ARG A 414 -19.78 -38.16 35.76
CA ARG A 414 -19.47 -39.19 36.77
C ARG A 414 -20.42 -40.38 36.71
N ARG A 415 -21.71 -40.17 36.45
CA ARG A 415 -22.70 -41.24 36.30
C ARG A 415 -22.47 -42.06 35.02
N GLU A 416 -22.23 -41.39 33.90
CA GLU A 416 -21.91 -42.03 32.62
C GLU A 416 -20.60 -42.84 32.71
N GLN A 417 -19.58 -42.32 33.41
CA GLN A 417 -18.33 -43.05 33.67
C GLN A 417 -18.54 -44.26 34.61
N ALA A 418 -19.44 -44.17 35.59
CA ALA A 418 -19.79 -45.30 36.46
C ALA A 418 -20.56 -46.40 35.72
N GLU A 419 -21.47 -46.05 34.80
CA GLU A 419 -22.14 -47.00 33.90
C GLU A 419 -21.17 -47.65 32.91
N GLN A 420 -20.26 -46.88 32.32
CA GLN A 420 -19.20 -47.42 31.45
C GLN A 420 -18.25 -48.35 32.23
N ALA A 421 -17.93 -48.05 33.48
CA ALA A 421 -17.12 -48.91 34.35
C ALA A 421 -17.82 -50.23 34.73
N ALA A 422 -19.15 -50.23 34.89
CA ALA A 422 -19.95 -51.44 35.08
C ALA A 422 -19.99 -52.31 33.81
N ALA A 423 -20.13 -51.69 32.63
CA ALA A 423 -20.09 -52.37 31.33
C ALA A 423 -18.70 -52.96 30.99
N LEU A 424 -17.61 -52.30 31.42
CA LEU A 424 -16.25 -52.79 31.22
C LEU A 424 -15.92 -54.04 32.04
N ARG A 425 -16.46 -54.20 33.26
CA ARG A 425 -16.19 -55.36 34.13
C ARG A 425 -16.68 -56.68 33.53
N ALA A 426 -17.78 -56.66 32.77
CA ALA A 426 -18.27 -57.84 32.04
C ALA A 426 -17.38 -58.22 30.84
N GLY A 427 -16.67 -57.26 30.23
CA GLY A 427 -15.78 -57.47 29.09
C GLY A 427 -14.30 -57.77 29.43
N GLN A 428 -13.89 -57.60 30.69
CA GLN A 428 -12.50 -57.68 31.12
C GLN A 428 -11.97 -59.11 31.33
N ALA A 429 -12.83 -60.10 31.61
CA ALA A 429 -12.40 -61.50 31.76
C ALA A 429 -11.81 -62.10 30.46
N ALA A 430 -12.23 -61.61 29.29
CA ALA A 430 -11.75 -62.07 27.99
C ALA A 430 -10.55 -61.27 27.42
N ARG A 431 -10.28 -60.05 27.90
CA ARG A 431 -9.29 -59.12 27.31
C ARG A 431 -7.93 -59.09 28.00
N ALA A 432 -7.81 -59.62 29.21
CA ALA A 432 -6.60 -59.59 30.03
C ALA A 432 -5.37 -60.31 29.41
N ALA A 433 -5.58 -61.22 28.44
CA ALA A 433 -4.50 -61.89 27.73
C ALA A 433 -3.90 -61.07 26.57
N VAL A 434 -4.66 -60.14 25.98
CA VAL A 434 -4.27 -59.44 24.73
C VAL A 434 -3.67 -58.05 24.99
N GLU A 435 -4.01 -57.39 26.10
CA GLU A 435 -3.60 -56.00 26.36
C GLU A 435 -2.14 -55.80 26.80
N ARG A 436 -1.50 -56.80 27.42
CA ARG A 436 -0.08 -56.68 27.84
C ARG A 436 0.88 -56.51 26.65
N LEU A 437 0.50 -57.00 25.45
CA LEU A 437 1.28 -56.81 24.22
C LEU A 437 0.99 -55.47 23.53
N ARG A 438 -0.22 -54.90 23.68
CA ARG A 438 -0.63 -53.66 22.99
C ARG A 438 -0.11 -52.40 23.68
N VAL A 439 -0.04 -52.37 25.01
CA VAL A 439 0.44 -51.20 25.77
C VAL A 439 1.94 -50.95 25.54
N ARG A 440 2.77 -52.02 25.51
CA ARG A 440 4.20 -51.92 25.18
C ARG A 440 4.40 -51.38 23.75
N ARG A 441 3.62 -51.88 22.78
CA ARG A 441 3.69 -51.41 21.38
C ARG A 441 3.26 -49.96 21.22
N ARG A 442 2.26 -49.49 21.98
CA ARG A 442 1.78 -48.09 21.94
C ARG A 442 2.80 -47.10 22.50
N TRP A 443 3.47 -47.42 23.61
CA TRP A 443 4.53 -46.56 24.14
C TRP A 443 5.79 -46.56 23.27
N GLN A 444 6.15 -47.72 22.68
CA GLN A 444 7.22 -47.77 21.67
C GLN A 444 6.87 -46.92 20.45
N LEU A 445 5.62 -46.97 19.96
CA LEU A 445 5.16 -46.14 18.84
C LEU A 445 5.12 -44.64 19.21
N ALA A 446 4.75 -44.28 20.44
CA ALA A 446 4.76 -42.89 20.88
C ALA A 446 6.18 -42.33 20.95
N VAL A 447 7.14 -43.08 21.49
CA VAL A 447 8.56 -42.68 21.51
C VAL A 447 9.12 -42.58 20.10
N VAL A 448 8.83 -43.55 19.22
CA VAL A 448 9.24 -43.48 17.81
C VAL A 448 8.59 -42.28 17.12
N ALA A 449 7.30 -41.99 17.36
CA ALA A 449 6.63 -40.83 16.78
C ALA A 449 7.22 -39.51 17.26
N SER A 450 7.57 -39.38 18.55
CA SER A 450 8.26 -38.21 19.08
C SER A 450 9.67 -38.06 18.51
N LEU A 451 10.41 -39.15 18.34
CA LEU A 451 11.72 -39.15 17.68
C LEU A 451 11.61 -38.79 16.20
N CYS A 452 10.60 -39.31 15.49
CA CYS A 452 10.32 -38.95 14.11
C CYS A 452 9.88 -37.49 13.96
N ALA A 453 9.07 -36.96 14.88
CA ALA A 453 8.68 -35.55 14.89
C ALA A 453 9.88 -34.63 15.19
N GLY A 454 10.71 -35.00 16.17
CA GLY A 454 11.96 -34.30 16.46
C GLY A 454 12.96 -34.36 15.31
N LEU A 455 13.08 -35.52 14.65
CA LEU A 455 13.90 -35.69 13.44
C LEU A 455 13.34 -34.89 12.27
N ALA A 456 12.02 -34.86 12.06
CA ALA A 456 11.39 -34.08 11.00
C ALA A 456 11.57 -32.57 11.24
N LEU A 457 11.44 -32.12 12.50
CA LEU A 457 11.70 -30.73 12.87
C LEU A 457 13.18 -30.37 12.68
N SER A 458 14.08 -31.21 13.18
CA SER A 458 15.54 -31.02 13.03
C SER A 458 15.95 -31.04 11.56
N THR A 459 15.40 -31.96 10.78
CA THR A 459 15.62 -32.03 9.33
C THR A 459 15.05 -30.80 8.64
N GLY A 460 13.86 -30.33 9.02
CA GLY A 460 13.26 -29.11 8.49
C GLY A 460 14.10 -27.87 8.77
N LEU A 461 14.62 -27.74 10.01
CA LEU A 461 15.53 -26.66 10.40
C LEU A 461 16.87 -26.78 9.67
N PHE A 462 17.44 -27.98 9.54
CA PHE A 462 18.67 -28.24 8.81
C PHE A 462 18.53 -27.92 7.32
N VAL A 463 17.45 -28.35 6.68
CA VAL A 463 17.13 -28.04 5.28
C VAL A 463 16.94 -26.54 5.10
N ARG A 464 16.27 -25.86 6.04
CA ARG A 464 16.10 -24.40 6.00
C ARG A 464 17.44 -23.68 6.17
N ALA A 465 18.29 -24.12 7.10
CA ALA A 465 19.62 -23.57 7.30
C ALA A 465 20.51 -23.79 6.07
N ARG A 466 20.50 -24.99 5.49
CA ARG A 466 21.19 -25.31 4.23
C ARG A 466 20.65 -24.50 3.07
N ALA A 467 19.34 -24.26 2.99
CA ALA A 467 18.75 -23.43 1.95
C ALA A 467 19.18 -21.96 2.08
N LEU A 468 19.26 -21.43 3.31
CA LEU A 468 19.75 -20.08 3.57
C LEU A 468 21.25 -19.95 3.27
N GLU A 469 22.06 -20.91 3.69
CA GLU A 469 23.49 -20.97 3.37
C GLU A 469 23.69 -21.03 1.85
N HIS A 470 22.97 -21.93 1.17
CA HIS A 470 23.05 -22.05 -0.27
C HIS A 470 22.67 -20.74 -0.97
N ARG A 471 21.56 -20.09 -0.57
CA ARG A 471 21.16 -18.77 -1.08
C ARG A 471 22.25 -17.71 -0.88
N ALA A 472 22.81 -17.61 0.32
CA ALA A 472 23.88 -16.67 0.61
C ALA A 472 25.13 -16.95 -0.24
N THR A 473 25.48 -18.23 -0.45
CA THR A 473 26.61 -18.59 -1.32
C THR A 473 26.34 -18.27 -2.78
N THR A 474 25.13 -18.50 -3.28
CA THR A 474 24.74 -18.16 -4.66
C THR A 474 24.70 -16.66 -4.89
N GLU A 475 24.18 -15.88 -3.93
CA GLU A 475 24.17 -14.41 -4.00
C GLU A 475 25.60 -13.84 -3.94
N ALA A 476 26.46 -14.36 -3.07
CA ALA A 476 27.86 -13.94 -3.01
C ALA A 476 28.64 -14.34 -4.29
N ALA A 477 28.36 -15.52 -4.85
CA ALA A 477 28.93 -15.95 -6.14
C ALA A 477 28.44 -15.06 -7.28
N ALA A 478 27.16 -14.66 -7.27
CA ALA A 478 26.58 -13.73 -8.24
C ALA A 478 27.24 -12.36 -8.18
N LEU A 479 27.35 -11.77 -6.99
CA LEU A 479 28.01 -10.48 -6.81
C LEU A 479 29.47 -10.52 -7.27
N ARG A 480 30.20 -11.60 -6.97
CA ARG A 480 31.56 -11.79 -7.47
C ARG A 480 31.60 -11.91 -8.99
N ALA A 481 30.71 -12.71 -9.58
CA ALA A 481 30.64 -12.88 -11.03
C ALA A 481 30.29 -11.58 -11.76
N VAL A 482 29.35 -10.79 -11.24
CA VAL A 482 29.02 -9.45 -11.76
C VAL A 482 30.22 -8.50 -11.64
N ASN A 483 30.92 -8.50 -10.51
CA ASN A 483 32.09 -7.65 -10.33
C ASN A 483 33.22 -8.01 -11.33
N LEU A 484 33.51 -9.31 -11.48
CA LEU A 484 34.46 -9.78 -12.48
C LEU A 484 33.98 -9.50 -13.91
N PHE A 485 32.69 -9.61 -14.20
CA PHE A 485 32.12 -9.27 -15.51
C PHE A 485 32.32 -7.78 -15.84
N VAL A 486 32.09 -6.88 -14.87
CA VAL A 486 32.34 -5.44 -15.07
C VAL A 486 33.83 -5.15 -15.24
N ASN A 487 34.70 -5.74 -14.44
CA ASN A 487 36.13 -5.43 -14.49
C ASN A 487 36.86 -6.10 -15.66
N ASP A 488 36.59 -7.37 -15.93
CA ASP A 488 37.36 -8.16 -16.90
C ASP A 488 36.76 -8.04 -18.30
N ASP A 489 35.44 -8.15 -18.42
CA ASP A 489 34.76 -8.25 -19.72
C ASP A 489 34.33 -6.87 -20.25
N LEU A 490 33.88 -5.95 -19.37
CA LEU A 490 33.52 -4.58 -19.77
C LEU A 490 34.72 -3.61 -19.74
N LEU A 491 35.39 -3.47 -18.59
CA LEU A 491 36.50 -2.52 -18.46
C LEU A 491 37.82 -3.08 -19.02
N GLY A 492 38.07 -4.37 -18.83
CA GLY A 492 39.28 -5.07 -19.29
C GLY A 492 39.38 -5.19 -20.81
N ALA A 493 38.26 -5.12 -21.53
CA ALA A 493 38.25 -5.04 -23.00
C ALA A 493 38.97 -3.79 -23.54
N ALA A 494 39.15 -2.74 -22.71
CA ALA A 494 39.92 -1.55 -23.07
C ALA A 494 41.43 -1.66 -22.73
N ASP A 495 41.88 -2.78 -22.16
CA ASP A 495 43.28 -3.01 -21.83
C ASP A 495 44.11 -3.30 -23.10
N PRO A 496 45.08 -2.45 -23.46
CA PRO A 496 45.90 -2.61 -24.67
C PRO A 496 46.84 -3.82 -24.63
N TYR A 497 46.96 -4.53 -23.50
CA TYR A 497 47.81 -5.72 -23.35
C TYR A 497 47.04 -7.04 -23.54
N VAL A 498 45.73 -7.00 -23.75
CA VAL A 498 44.87 -8.17 -24.00
C VAL A 498 44.74 -8.41 -25.52
N PRO A 499 44.66 -9.67 -26.02
CA PRO A 499 44.50 -9.93 -27.45
C PRO A 499 43.22 -9.27 -27.99
N GLY A 500 43.37 -8.28 -28.89
CA GLY A 500 42.25 -7.47 -29.41
C GLY A 500 42.21 -6.02 -28.87
N GLY A 501 42.99 -5.71 -27.84
CA GLY A 501 43.19 -4.38 -27.27
C GLY A 501 44.00 -3.45 -28.19
N GLY A 502 43.40 -3.03 -29.30
CA GLY A 502 43.97 -2.02 -30.20
C GLY A 502 43.79 -0.59 -29.67
N ALA A 503 44.59 0.36 -30.17
CA ALA A 503 44.68 1.75 -29.70
C ALA A 503 43.38 2.59 -29.74
N ARG A 504 42.23 2.03 -30.14
CA ARG A 504 40.89 2.63 -30.06
C ARG A 504 39.81 1.55 -29.90
N VAL A 505 39.56 1.13 -28.66
CA VAL A 505 38.41 0.27 -28.35
C VAL A 505 37.14 1.12 -28.35
N THR A 506 36.11 0.67 -29.06
CA THR A 506 34.81 1.37 -29.14
C THR A 506 33.85 0.82 -28.09
N VAL A 507 32.80 1.58 -27.76
CA VAL A 507 31.75 1.09 -26.85
C VAL A 507 31.08 -0.17 -27.41
N ALA A 508 30.87 -0.25 -28.72
CA ALA A 508 30.29 -1.43 -29.37
C ALA A 508 31.16 -2.69 -29.15
N SER A 509 32.47 -2.60 -29.38
CA SER A 509 33.38 -3.74 -29.19
C SER A 509 33.45 -4.21 -27.73
N VAL A 510 33.31 -3.29 -26.76
CA VAL A 510 33.22 -3.65 -25.34
C VAL A 510 31.94 -4.41 -25.03
N LEU A 511 30.82 -3.96 -25.59
CA LEU A 511 29.53 -4.64 -25.40
C LEU A 511 29.53 -6.04 -26.03
N ASP A 512 30.19 -6.21 -27.19
CA ASP A 512 30.32 -7.51 -27.87
C ASP A 512 31.07 -8.52 -27.01
N THR A 513 32.22 -8.14 -26.45
CA THR A 513 32.98 -9.01 -25.52
C THR A 513 32.14 -9.39 -24.30
N ALA A 514 31.39 -8.45 -23.74
CA ALA A 514 30.52 -8.71 -22.61
C ALA A 514 29.30 -9.59 -22.98
N ALA A 515 28.78 -9.47 -24.20
CA ALA A 515 27.67 -10.31 -24.69
C ALA A 515 28.13 -11.76 -24.92
N GLU A 516 29.35 -11.98 -25.42
CA GLU A 516 29.93 -13.31 -25.65
C GLU A 516 30.11 -14.10 -24.34
N SER A 517 30.64 -13.48 -23.28
CA SER A 517 30.89 -14.16 -22.01
C SER A 517 29.64 -14.38 -21.16
N LEU A 518 28.54 -13.67 -21.46
CA LEU A 518 27.34 -13.60 -20.63
C LEU A 518 26.71 -14.96 -20.33
N ASN A 519 26.49 -15.77 -21.37
CA ASN A 519 25.74 -17.02 -21.23
C ASN A 519 26.55 -18.09 -20.50
N GLU A 520 27.87 -18.10 -20.69
CA GLU A 520 28.78 -19.06 -20.03
C GLU A 520 29.02 -18.66 -18.56
N ARG A 521 29.34 -17.39 -18.29
CA ARG A 521 29.70 -16.92 -16.95
C ARG A 521 28.52 -16.98 -15.97
N PHE A 522 27.31 -16.78 -16.46
CA PHE A 522 26.08 -16.80 -15.65
C PHE A 522 25.18 -18.01 -15.95
N ALA A 523 25.75 -19.13 -16.41
CA ALA A 523 25.01 -20.36 -16.72
C ALA A 523 24.15 -20.87 -15.53
N GLU A 524 24.72 -20.83 -14.32
CA GLU A 524 24.07 -21.25 -13.06
C GLU A 524 23.21 -20.15 -12.42
N GLN A 525 23.11 -18.96 -13.04
CA GLN A 525 22.42 -17.79 -12.48
C GLN A 525 21.48 -17.17 -13.51
N PRO A 526 20.38 -17.86 -13.87
CA PRO A 526 19.51 -17.47 -14.98
C PRO A 526 18.88 -16.08 -14.80
N GLU A 527 18.59 -15.68 -13.56
CA GLU A 527 17.99 -14.38 -13.25
C GLU A 527 18.98 -13.22 -13.48
N VAL A 528 20.21 -13.35 -12.97
CA VAL A 528 21.27 -12.34 -13.16
C VAL A 528 21.63 -12.23 -14.64
N ARG A 529 21.77 -13.38 -15.32
CA ARG A 529 21.99 -13.44 -16.77
C ARG A 529 20.92 -12.67 -17.55
N THR A 530 19.65 -12.87 -17.21
CA THR A 530 18.51 -12.21 -17.85
C THR A 530 18.53 -10.70 -17.67
N GLN A 531 18.82 -10.23 -16.45
CA GLN A 531 18.89 -8.79 -16.15
C GLN A 531 20.07 -8.11 -16.86
N LEU A 532 21.22 -8.78 -16.95
CA LEU A 532 22.38 -8.30 -17.70
C LEU A 532 22.09 -8.27 -19.21
N ALA A 533 21.44 -9.30 -19.77
CA ALA A 533 21.00 -9.30 -21.17
C ALA A 533 20.04 -8.15 -21.51
N LEU A 534 19.08 -7.86 -20.62
CA LEU A 534 18.19 -6.70 -20.75
C LEU A 534 18.95 -5.36 -20.75
N THR A 535 20.06 -5.30 -20.03
CA THR A 535 20.91 -4.10 -19.95
C THR A 535 21.77 -3.95 -21.20
N LEU A 536 22.43 -5.03 -21.63
CA LEU A 536 23.19 -5.05 -22.88
C LEU A 536 22.29 -4.73 -24.09
N SER A 537 21.10 -5.36 -24.20
CA SER A 537 20.17 -5.06 -25.29
C SER A 537 19.64 -3.61 -25.28
N ARG A 538 19.63 -2.94 -24.12
CA ARG A 538 19.33 -1.50 -24.03
C ARG A 538 20.49 -0.67 -24.54
N ALA A 539 21.71 -1.01 -24.15
CA ALA A 539 22.91 -0.34 -24.64
C ALA A 539 23.05 -0.47 -26.17
N TYR A 540 22.89 -1.68 -26.71
CA TYR A 540 22.89 -1.91 -28.15
C TYR A 540 21.79 -1.12 -28.87
N ALA A 541 20.55 -1.13 -28.35
CA ALA A 541 19.47 -0.36 -28.96
C ALA A 541 19.74 1.16 -28.95
N GLN A 542 20.39 1.69 -27.92
CA GLN A 542 20.78 3.11 -27.87
C GLN A 542 21.88 3.46 -28.89
N LEU A 543 22.71 2.49 -29.24
CA LEU A 543 23.74 2.62 -30.27
C LEU A 543 23.23 2.34 -31.69
N GLY A 544 21.94 2.00 -31.87
CA GLY A 544 21.35 1.61 -33.16
C GLY A 544 21.72 0.20 -33.61
N LEU A 545 22.36 -0.60 -32.75
CA LEU A 545 22.84 -1.95 -33.03
C LEU A 545 21.72 -2.98 -32.75
N GLU A 546 20.67 -2.96 -33.58
CA GLU A 546 19.45 -3.75 -33.38
C GLU A 546 19.69 -5.27 -33.52
N ASP A 547 20.57 -5.71 -34.42
CA ASP A 547 20.90 -7.13 -34.59
C ASP A 547 21.62 -7.71 -33.37
N GLN A 548 22.62 -7.01 -32.83
CA GLN A 548 23.33 -7.41 -31.61
C GLN A 548 22.39 -7.43 -30.39
N ALA A 549 21.48 -6.45 -30.30
CA ALA A 549 20.43 -6.46 -29.29
C ALA A 549 19.53 -7.71 -29.41
N ARG A 550 19.21 -8.13 -30.64
CA ARG A 550 18.39 -9.33 -30.90
C ARG A 550 19.14 -10.58 -30.51
N ASP A 551 20.41 -10.69 -30.89
CA ASP A 551 21.22 -11.87 -30.67
C ASP A 551 21.48 -12.11 -29.17
N VAL A 552 21.75 -11.07 -28.39
CA VAL A 552 21.92 -11.21 -26.93
C VAL A 552 20.61 -11.63 -26.25
N LEU A 553 19.47 -11.08 -26.69
CA LEU A 553 18.15 -11.46 -26.15
C LEU A 553 17.78 -12.91 -26.52
N ARG A 554 17.95 -13.28 -27.80
CA ARG A 554 17.62 -14.61 -28.32
C ARG A 554 18.49 -15.70 -27.70
N SER A 555 19.81 -15.49 -27.66
CA SER A 555 20.74 -16.43 -27.04
C SER A 555 20.45 -16.62 -25.55
N THR A 556 20.13 -15.53 -24.83
CA THR A 556 19.75 -15.60 -23.41
C THR A 556 18.44 -16.34 -23.20
N ILE A 557 17.42 -16.12 -24.04
CA ILE A 557 16.15 -16.87 -23.97
C ILE A 557 16.40 -18.36 -24.14
N VAL A 558 17.20 -18.77 -25.13
CA VAL A 558 17.56 -20.18 -25.35
C VAL A 558 18.29 -20.74 -24.12
N ALA A 559 19.25 -20.01 -23.57
CA ALA A 559 20.03 -20.43 -22.42
C ALA A 559 19.22 -20.48 -21.11
N VAL A 560 18.19 -19.65 -20.96
CA VAL A 560 17.25 -19.73 -19.82
C VAL A 560 16.28 -20.89 -20.00
N GLN A 561 15.75 -21.10 -21.22
CA GLN A 561 14.82 -22.19 -21.53
C GLN A 561 15.38 -23.58 -21.20
N SER A 562 16.69 -23.80 -21.31
CA SER A 562 17.31 -25.07 -20.94
C SER A 562 17.31 -25.35 -19.43
N THR A 563 17.05 -24.35 -18.60
CA THR A 563 17.12 -24.43 -17.13
C THR A 563 15.80 -24.12 -16.43
N ALA A 564 14.96 -23.26 -17.01
CA ALA A 564 13.69 -22.81 -16.44
C ALA A 564 12.75 -22.29 -17.55
N HIS A 565 11.47 -22.10 -17.22
CA HIS A 565 10.55 -21.37 -18.11
C HIS A 565 10.81 -19.85 -17.99
N PRO A 566 11.23 -19.15 -19.05
CA PRO A 566 11.51 -17.71 -18.99
C PRO A 566 10.29 -16.90 -18.51
N GLU A 567 9.07 -17.34 -18.84
CA GLU A 567 7.82 -16.67 -18.48
C GLU A 567 7.57 -16.63 -16.97
N ALA A 568 8.16 -17.57 -16.22
CA ALA A 568 7.93 -17.69 -14.79
C ALA A 568 8.49 -16.52 -13.99
N THR A 569 9.44 -15.78 -14.55
CA THR A 569 10.09 -14.63 -13.90
C THR A 569 9.68 -13.32 -14.60
N ALA A 570 9.55 -12.23 -13.83
CA ALA A 570 9.27 -10.91 -14.41
C ALA A 570 10.37 -10.47 -15.39
N SER A 571 11.63 -10.76 -15.06
CA SER A 571 12.78 -10.47 -15.91
C SER A 571 12.75 -11.24 -17.21
N GLY A 572 12.39 -12.53 -17.19
CA GLY A 572 12.27 -13.33 -18.40
C GLY A 572 11.08 -12.92 -19.28
N ARG A 573 9.95 -12.51 -18.70
CA ARG A 573 8.85 -11.89 -19.47
C ARG A 573 9.27 -10.57 -20.09
N ALA A 574 9.94 -9.69 -19.35
CA ALA A 574 10.48 -8.44 -19.88
C ALA A 574 11.49 -8.69 -21.02
N LEU A 575 12.34 -9.72 -20.90
CA LEU A 575 13.27 -10.16 -21.94
C LEU A 575 12.53 -10.57 -23.21
N MET A 576 11.48 -11.38 -23.09
CA MET A 576 10.66 -11.83 -24.23
C MET A 576 9.85 -10.71 -24.85
N SER A 577 9.23 -9.83 -24.05
CA SER A 577 8.50 -8.65 -24.56
C SER A 577 9.44 -7.71 -25.33
N ARG A 578 10.66 -7.52 -24.83
CA ARG A 578 11.67 -6.70 -25.50
C ARG A 578 12.18 -7.34 -26.79
N LEU A 579 12.35 -8.68 -26.80
CA LEU A 579 12.67 -9.39 -28.03
C LEU A 579 11.52 -9.25 -29.03
N ALA A 580 10.27 -9.49 -28.64
CA ALA A 580 9.12 -9.35 -29.52
C ALA A 580 9.04 -7.95 -30.16
N ALA A 581 9.19 -6.89 -29.36
CA ALA A 581 9.23 -5.51 -29.85
C ALA A 581 10.42 -5.22 -30.80
N LEU A 582 11.53 -5.95 -30.64
CA LEU A 582 12.70 -5.83 -31.52
C LEU A 582 12.51 -6.63 -32.81
N GLU A 583 11.96 -7.84 -32.74
CA GLU A 583 11.60 -8.65 -33.91
C GLU A 583 10.63 -7.89 -34.81
N LEU A 584 9.69 -7.12 -34.25
CA LEU A 584 8.82 -6.24 -35.04
C LEU A 584 9.56 -5.13 -35.77
N ARG A 585 10.49 -4.45 -35.10
CA ARG A 585 11.34 -3.44 -35.74
C ARG A 585 12.21 -4.03 -36.84
N LEU A 586 12.64 -5.27 -36.66
CA LEU A 586 13.43 -6.04 -37.60
C LEU A 586 12.57 -6.79 -38.64
N ALA A 587 11.25 -6.59 -38.62
CA ALA A 587 10.28 -7.16 -39.55
C ALA A 587 10.14 -8.69 -39.52
N GLU A 588 10.22 -9.28 -38.32
CA GLU A 588 9.91 -10.67 -38.01
C GLU A 588 8.58 -10.77 -37.21
N PRO A 589 7.44 -10.31 -37.77
CA PRO A 589 6.14 -10.26 -37.09
C PRO A 589 5.66 -11.63 -36.64
N ARG A 590 6.08 -12.72 -37.31
CA ARG A 590 5.76 -14.07 -36.84
C ARG A 590 6.47 -14.39 -35.53
N ALA A 591 7.78 -14.14 -35.45
CA ALA A 591 8.53 -14.39 -34.22
C ALA A 591 8.01 -13.51 -33.08
N ALA A 592 7.70 -12.25 -33.37
CA ALA A 592 7.08 -11.34 -32.42
C ALA A 592 5.69 -11.80 -31.98
N HIS A 593 4.82 -12.18 -32.92
CA HIS A 593 3.48 -12.67 -32.63
C HIS A 593 3.52 -13.98 -31.84
N GLU A 594 4.42 -14.91 -32.16
CA GLU A 594 4.60 -16.14 -31.39
C GLU A 594 5.05 -15.84 -29.95
N LEU A 595 5.99 -14.91 -29.76
CA LEU A 595 6.44 -14.45 -28.45
C LEU A 595 5.32 -13.76 -27.67
N TYR A 596 4.61 -12.80 -28.27
CA TYR A 596 3.51 -12.11 -27.61
C TYR A 596 2.32 -13.02 -27.34
N ALA A 597 1.95 -13.93 -28.25
CA ALA A 597 0.88 -14.90 -28.03
C ALA A 597 1.25 -15.88 -26.91
N ARG A 598 2.53 -16.28 -26.82
CA ARG A 598 3.04 -17.12 -25.73
C ARG A 598 2.99 -16.37 -24.40
N LEU A 599 3.43 -15.11 -24.36
CA LEU A 599 3.33 -14.24 -23.19
C LEU A 599 1.86 -13.99 -22.80
N ASP A 600 0.97 -13.77 -23.75
CA ASP A 600 -0.44 -13.45 -23.51
C ASP A 600 -1.19 -14.67 -22.98
N ARG A 601 -0.93 -15.88 -23.51
CA ARG A 601 -1.41 -17.13 -22.90
C ARG A 601 -0.94 -17.27 -21.45
N TRP A 602 0.36 -17.11 -21.21
CA TRP A 602 0.91 -17.29 -19.87
C TRP A 602 0.37 -16.24 -18.88
N THR A 603 0.36 -14.96 -19.26
CA THR A 603 -0.12 -13.87 -18.40
C THR A 603 -1.63 -13.93 -18.17
N ARG A 604 -2.42 -14.45 -19.11
CA ARG A 604 -3.85 -14.75 -18.87
C ARG A 604 -4.06 -15.76 -17.76
N ASP A 605 -3.22 -16.79 -17.70
CA ASP A 605 -3.36 -17.89 -16.74
C ASP A 605 -2.74 -17.55 -15.37
N ALA A 606 -1.62 -16.81 -15.37
CA ALA A 606 -0.81 -16.57 -14.18
C ALA A 606 -1.04 -15.20 -13.52
N LEU A 607 -1.50 -14.19 -14.26
CA LEU A 607 -1.65 -12.82 -13.76
C LEU A 607 -3.13 -12.38 -13.75
N PRO A 608 -3.54 -11.61 -12.72
CA PRO A 608 -4.83 -10.95 -12.70
C PRO A 608 -5.11 -10.11 -13.96
N ALA A 609 -6.38 -9.91 -14.30
CA ALA A 609 -6.78 -9.14 -15.48
C ALA A 609 -6.33 -7.66 -15.42
N ASP A 610 -6.11 -7.16 -14.21
CA ASP A 610 -5.70 -5.79 -13.91
C ASP A 610 -4.20 -5.60 -13.70
N ASP A 611 -3.42 -6.66 -13.90
CA ASP A 611 -1.97 -6.58 -13.81
C ASP A 611 -1.40 -5.63 -14.90
N PRO A 612 -0.60 -4.61 -14.54
CA PRO A 612 -0.04 -3.65 -15.50
C PRO A 612 0.77 -4.32 -16.61
N GLU A 613 1.46 -5.42 -16.33
CA GLU A 613 2.25 -6.15 -17.32
C GLU A 613 1.36 -6.78 -18.39
N ARG A 614 0.25 -7.37 -17.96
CA ARG A 614 -0.76 -7.94 -18.86
C ARG A 614 -1.43 -6.87 -19.72
N LEU A 615 -1.72 -5.70 -19.15
CA LEU A 615 -2.34 -4.59 -19.87
C LEU A 615 -1.37 -3.98 -20.92
N GLN A 616 -0.10 -3.82 -20.56
CA GLN A 616 0.95 -3.37 -21.50
C GLN A 616 1.14 -4.34 -22.67
N LEU A 617 1.12 -5.65 -22.40
CA LEU A 617 1.22 -6.67 -23.43
C LEU A 617 0.02 -6.63 -24.41
N ARG A 618 -1.19 -6.49 -23.87
CA ARG A 618 -2.40 -6.33 -24.71
C ARG A 618 -2.35 -5.07 -25.57
N ARG A 619 -1.80 -3.97 -25.05
CA ARG A 619 -1.58 -2.74 -25.82
C ARG A 619 -0.63 -2.98 -26.99
N ALA A 620 0.50 -3.64 -26.73
CA ALA A 620 1.48 -3.96 -27.77
C ALA A 620 0.85 -4.85 -28.85
N LEU A 621 0.14 -5.92 -28.46
CA LEU A 621 -0.60 -6.78 -29.39
C LEU A 621 -1.63 -6.02 -30.24
N ALA A 622 -2.36 -5.07 -29.65
CA ALA A 622 -3.32 -4.25 -30.39
C ALA A 622 -2.64 -3.31 -31.40
N TRP A 623 -1.45 -2.79 -31.06
CA TRP A 623 -0.65 -1.98 -31.98
C TRP A 623 -0.13 -2.82 -33.15
N GLU A 624 0.25 -4.08 -32.91
CA GLU A 624 0.67 -4.96 -34.00
C GLU A 624 -0.45 -5.24 -35.01
N LEU A 625 -1.67 -5.42 -34.52
CA LEU A 625 -2.83 -5.55 -35.41
C LEU A 625 -2.96 -4.32 -36.31
N PHE A 626 -2.68 -3.12 -35.80
CA PHE A 626 -2.72 -1.88 -36.58
C PHE A 626 -1.62 -1.83 -37.64
N GLU A 627 -0.36 -2.11 -37.28
CA GLU A 627 0.77 -2.08 -38.22
C GLU A 627 0.67 -3.16 -39.33
N ASP A 628 0.06 -4.31 -39.01
CA ASP A 628 -0.21 -5.37 -39.98
C ASP A 628 -1.41 -5.07 -40.91
N GLY A 629 -2.16 -4.00 -40.63
CA GLY A 629 -3.29 -3.54 -41.43
C GLY A 629 -4.65 -4.14 -41.04
N TYR A 630 -4.76 -4.78 -39.88
CA TYR A 630 -6.03 -5.23 -39.28
C TYR A 630 -6.68 -4.11 -38.46
N PHE A 631 -6.99 -2.99 -39.12
CA PHE A 631 -7.44 -1.79 -38.43
C PHE A 631 -8.71 -1.98 -37.60
N GLY A 632 -9.67 -2.81 -38.07
CA GLY A 632 -10.88 -3.15 -37.33
C GLY A 632 -10.60 -3.92 -36.04
N ASP A 633 -9.77 -4.97 -36.12
CA ASP A 633 -9.39 -5.78 -34.97
C ASP A 633 -8.54 -4.98 -33.97
N ALA A 634 -7.61 -4.16 -34.47
CA ALA A 634 -6.82 -3.24 -33.66
C ALA A 634 -7.71 -2.26 -32.90
N ARG A 635 -8.68 -1.65 -33.60
CA ARG A 635 -9.66 -0.74 -33.02
C ARG A 635 -10.44 -1.41 -31.91
N GLN A 636 -11.01 -2.59 -32.17
CA GLN A 636 -11.75 -3.34 -31.17
C GLN A 636 -10.87 -3.68 -29.96
N ALA A 637 -9.63 -4.11 -30.18
CA ALA A 637 -8.68 -4.45 -29.13
C ALA A 637 -8.34 -3.24 -28.24
N PHE A 638 -8.08 -2.08 -28.85
CA PHE A 638 -7.77 -0.86 -28.11
C PHE A 638 -8.98 -0.30 -27.34
N HIS A 639 -10.19 -0.28 -27.92
CA HIS A 639 -11.39 0.15 -27.19
C HIS A 639 -11.70 -0.77 -26.01
N THR A 640 -11.60 -2.10 -26.21
CA THR A 640 -11.77 -3.09 -25.13
C THR A 640 -10.74 -2.87 -24.03
N LEU A 641 -9.47 -2.63 -24.40
CA LEU A 641 -8.39 -2.36 -23.46
C LEU A 641 -8.62 -1.05 -22.69
N ARG A 642 -9.06 0.02 -23.36
CA ARG A 642 -9.39 1.29 -22.72
C ARG A 642 -10.49 1.13 -21.68
N ASP A 643 -11.55 0.40 -22.01
CA ASP A 643 -12.65 0.12 -21.10
C ASP A 643 -12.23 -0.74 -19.90
N ASP A 644 -11.40 -1.75 -20.13
CA ASP A 644 -10.83 -2.57 -19.06
C ASP A 644 -10.01 -1.71 -18.10
N VAL A 645 -9.10 -0.88 -18.63
CA VAL A 645 -8.26 0.01 -17.82
C VAL A 645 -9.09 1.06 -17.06
N ALA A 646 -10.22 1.52 -17.61
CA ALA A 646 -11.13 2.45 -16.94
C ALA A 646 -11.86 1.83 -15.73
N ARG A 647 -12.15 0.52 -15.77
CA ARG A 647 -12.84 -0.22 -14.68
C ARG A 647 -11.93 -0.51 -13.48
N LEU A 648 -10.61 -0.40 -13.64
CA LEU A 648 -9.64 -0.75 -12.63
C LEU A 648 -9.30 0.45 -11.74
N ARG A 649 -9.22 0.22 -10.41
CA ARG A 649 -8.90 1.24 -9.39
C ARG A 649 -7.43 1.71 -9.43
N ALA A 650 -6.61 1.19 -10.34
CA ALA A 650 -5.19 1.52 -10.42
C ALA A 650 -4.96 2.88 -11.08
N ASP A 651 -4.11 3.68 -10.44
CA ASP A 651 -3.72 5.05 -10.80
C ASP A 651 -2.72 5.08 -11.99
N ASP A 652 -3.00 4.32 -13.06
CA ASP A 652 -2.05 4.15 -14.18
C ASP A 652 -2.29 5.17 -15.30
N ALA A 653 -2.20 6.45 -14.93
CA ALA A 653 -2.46 7.58 -15.82
C ALA A 653 -1.54 7.61 -17.05
N ALA A 654 -0.33 7.02 -16.97
CA ALA A 654 0.59 6.93 -18.09
C ALA A 654 0.13 5.91 -19.14
N LEU A 655 -0.24 4.70 -18.71
CA LEU A 655 -0.75 3.67 -19.61
C LEU A 655 -2.06 4.11 -20.29
N ARG A 656 -2.97 4.76 -19.57
CA ARG A 656 -4.19 5.34 -20.16
C ARG A 656 -3.87 6.34 -21.26
N LEU A 657 -2.90 7.21 -21.02
CA LEU A 657 -2.46 8.22 -22.00
C LEU A 657 -1.86 7.58 -23.25
N GLU A 658 -1.07 6.52 -23.07
CA GLU A 658 -0.51 5.75 -24.19
C GLU A 658 -1.61 5.05 -25.01
N ILE A 659 -2.53 4.33 -24.36
CA ILE A 659 -3.67 3.67 -25.03
C ILE A 659 -4.50 4.69 -25.82
N ASP A 660 -4.83 5.82 -25.20
CA ASP A 660 -5.63 6.87 -25.83
C ASP A 660 -4.88 7.50 -27.02
N ALA A 661 -3.56 7.70 -26.92
CA ALA A 661 -2.75 8.19 -28.04
C ALA A 661 -2.73 7.20 -29.22
N ASN A 662 -2.58 5.89 -28.95
CA ASN A 662 -2.66 4.86 -29.99
C ASN A 662 -4.05 4.80 -30.62
N LEU A 663 -5.12 4.96 -29.84
CA LEU A 663 -6.50 5.03 -30.32
C LEU A 663 -6.75 6.20 -31.27
N VAL A 664 -6.13 7.36 -31.05
CA VAL A 664 -6.26 8.50 -31.97
C VAL A 664 -5.85 8.11 -33.40
N GLU A 665 -4.73 7.39 -33.56
CA GLU A 665 -4.26 6.97 -34.88
C GLU A 665 -5.16 5.89 -35.49
N VAL A 666 -5.63 4.95 -34.67
CA VAL A 666 -6.51 3.85 -35.10
C VAL A 666 -7.90 4.36 -35.49
N ASP A 667 -8.52 5.21 -34.68
CA ASP A 667 -9.83 5.81 -34.95
C ASP A 667 -9.74 6.79 -36.15
N SER A 668 -8.58 7.45 -36.33
CA SER A 668 -8.31 8.22 -37.56
C SER A 668 -8.30 7.33 -38.79
N GLU A 669 -7.57 6.20 -38.81
CA GLU A 669 -7.59 5.33 -39.99
C GLU A 669 -8.97 4.75 -40.32
N THR A 670 -9.77 4.46 -39.31
CA THR A 670 -11.11 3.88 -39.48
C THR A 670 -12.22 4.92 -39.72
N HIS A 671 -11.86 6.16 -40.03
CA HIS A 671 -12.76 7.26 -40.41
C HIS A 671 -13.74 7.73 -39.33
N ASP A 672 -13.41 7.51 -38.05
CA ASP A 672 -14.21 7.99 -36.92
C ASP A 672 -13.64 9.29 -36.33
N TRP A 673 -13.73 10.35 -37.13
CA TRP A 673 -13.02 11.61 -36.91
C TRP A 673 -13.41 12.36 -35.65
N LYS A 674 -14.68 12.25 -35.23
CA LYS A 674 -15.22 12.99 -34.09
C LYS A 674 -14.64 12.47 -32.78
N GLU A 675 -14.62 11.16 -32.65
CA GLU A 675 -14.07 10.42 -31.52
C GLU A 675 -12.56 10.65 -31.44
N ALA A 676 -11.84 10.57 -32.57
CA ALA A 676 -10.41 10.86 -32.64
C ALA A 676 -10.07 12.32 -32.25
N GLU A 677 -10.86 13.30 -32.69
CA GLU A 677 -10.63 14.73 -32.40
C GLU A 677 -10.85 15.05 -30.92
N SER A 678 -11.94 14.56 -30.32
CA SER A 678 -12.18 14.69 -28.89
C SER A 678 -11.08 14.03 -28.05
N LEU A 679 -10.63 12.85 -28.49
CA LEU A 679 -9.61 12.09 -27.77
C LEU A 679 -8.24 12.75 -27.82
N VAL A 680 -7.81 13.24 -28.99
CA VAL A 680 -6.46 13.81 -29.15
C VAL A 680 -6.26 15.09 -28.34
N ASP A 681 -7.27 15.94 -28.25
CA ASP A 681 -7.19 17.16 -27.43
C ASP A 681 -7.11 16.82 -25.93
N SER A 682 -7.85 15.80 -25.49
CA SER A 682 -7.76 15.26 -24.13
C SER A 682 -6.39 14.65 -23.83
N VAL A 683 -5.80 13.90 -24.78
CA VAL A 683 -4.46 13.31 -24.63
C VAL A 683 -3.41 14.42 -24.53
N LEU A 684 -3.46 15.44 -25.38
CA LEU A 684 -2.52 16.56 -25.37
C LEU A 684 -2.60 17.34 -24.05
N GLU A 685 -3.80 17.65 -23.57
CA GLU A 685 -3.98 18.37 -22.31
C GLU A 685 -3.49 17.55 -21.11
N ARG A 686 -3.81 16.25 -21.05
CA ARG A 686 -3.30 15.36 -19.99
C ARG A 686 -1.78 15.20 -20.06
N THR A 687 -1.20 15.15 -21.26
CA THR A 687 0.25 15.09 -21.47
C THR A 687 0.91 16.37 -20.95
N ARG A 688 0.32 17.52 -21.27
CA ARG A 688 0.76 18.84 -20.82
C ARG A 688 0.70 18.99 -19.31
N GLN A 689 -0.40 18.57 -18.68
CA GLN A 689 -0.55 18.60 -17.22
C GLN A 689 0.45 17.69 -16.52
N ARG A 690 0.74 16.50 -17.08
CA ARG A 690 1.61 15.51 -16.47
C ARG A 690 3.10 15.80 -16.64
N TYR A 691 3.52 16.19 -17.85
CA TYR A 691 4.93 16.31 -18.20
C TYR A 691 5.39 17.75 -18.48
N GLY A 692 4.47 18.72 -18.51
CA GLY A 692 4.72 20.11 -18.85
C GLY A 692 4.61 20.41 -20.34
N GLU A 693 4.37 21.69 -20.66
CA GLU A 693 4.06 22.21 -22.00
C GLU A 693 5.18 22.01 -23.03
N ASN A 694 6.43 21.86 -22.57
CA ASN A 694 7.60 21.68 -23.42
C ASN A 694 8.20 20.27 -23.31
N SER A 695 7.43 19.26 -22.90
CA SER A 695 7.96 17.89 -22.79
C SER A 695 8.14 17.22 -24.15
N VAL A 696 9.22 16.45 -24.29
CA VAL A 696 9.40 15.53 -25.44
C VAL A 696 8.28 14.49 -25.52
N ASN A 697 7.61 14.20 -24.39
CA ASN A 697 6.47 13.27 -24.34
C ASN A 697 5.23 13.82 -25.04
N ALA A 698 5.15 15.12 -25.33
CA ALA A 698 4.07 15.71 -26.12
C ALA A 698 4.25 15.52 -27.63
N LEU A 699 5.46 15.20 -28.11
CA LEU A 699 5.74 15.07 -29.54
C LEU A 699 4.91 13.97 -30.18
N TRP A 700 4.83 12.80 -29.55
CA TRP A 700 4.08 11.67 -30.10
C TRP A 700 2.57 11.97 -30.22
N PRO A 701 1.85 12.37 -29.14
CA PRO A 701 0.46 12.79 -29.26
C PRO A 701 0.22 13.92 -30.27
N THR A 702 1.18 14.84 -30.41
CA THR A 702 1.09 15.92 -31.41
C THR A 702 1.18 15.38 -32.83
N LEU A 703 2.05 14.40 -33.08
CA LEU A 703 2.10 13.70 -34.37
C LEU A 703 0.83 12.90 -34.65
N SER A 704 0.21 12.28 -33.64
CA SER A 704 -1.11 11.64 -33.79
C SER A 704 -2.19 12.67 -34.17
N LYS A 705 -2.12 13.92 -33.65
CA LYS A 705 -3.00 15.03 -34.10
C LYS A 705 -2.72 15.45 -35.53
N VAL A 706 -1.45 15.58 -35.91
CA VAL A 706 -1.05 15.86 -37.31
C VAL A 706 -1.61 14.79 -38.24
N TYR A 707 -1.51 13.52 -37.84
CA TYR A 707 -2.05 12.39 -38.58
C TYR A 707 -3.57 12.52 -38.78
N MET A 708 -4.31 12.73 -37.70
CA MET A 708 -5.75 12.93 -37.73
C MET A 708 -6.16 14.10 -38.64
N LEU A 709 -5.51 15.26 -38.49
CA LEU A 709 -5.80 16.45 -39.32
C LEU A 709 -5.55 16.19 -40.81
N ARG A 710 -4.46 15.46 -41.14
CA ARG A 710 -4.16 15.05 -42.52
C ARG A 710 -5.24 14.14 -43.08
N MET A 711 -5.73 13.20 -42.28
CA MET A 711 -6.79 12.27 -42.69
C MET A 711 -8.16 12.96 -42.84
N GLN A 712 -8.42 14.04 -42.08
CA GLN A 712 -9.56 14.94 -42.26
C GLN A 712 -9.38 15.96 -43.42
N GLU A 713 -8.32 15.85 -44.21
CA GLU A 713 -7.97 16.77 -45.30
C GLU A 713 -7.74 18.24 -44.86
N ARG A 714 -7.48 18.48 -43.57
CA ARG A 714 -7.18 19.81 -43.00
C ARG A 714 -5.68 20.10 -43.10
N PHE A 715 -5.17 20.15 -44.33
CA PHE A 715 -3.73 20.13 -44.60
C PHE A 715 -2.97 21.33 -44.03
N ASP A 716 -3.51 22.55 -44.08
CA ASP A 716 -2.81 23.74 -43.58
C ASP A 716 -2.56 23.68 -42.07
N ALA A 717 -3.55 23.20 -41.31
CA ALA A 717 -3.44 23.00 -39.87
C ALA A 717 -2.46 21.86 -39.55
N ALA A 718 -2.55 20.75 -40.29
CA ALA A 718 -1.64 19.62 -40.14
C ALA A 718 -0.18 20.02 -40.41
N GLU A 719 0.05 20.80 -41.47
CA GLU A 719 1.38 21.25 -41.87
C GLU A 719 2.01 22.18 -40.83
N SER A 720 1.28 23.21 -40.40
CA SER A 720 1.76 24.16 -39.39
C SER A 720 2.16 23.44 -38.10
N LEU A 721 1.32 22.50 -37.65
CA LEU A 721 1.59 21.71 -36.46
C LEU A 721 2.78 20.75 -36.66
N ALA A 722 2.90 20.11 -37.82
CA ALA A 722 4.00 19.22 -38.14
C ALA A 722 5.35 19.97 -38.23
N GLN A 723 5.38 21.19 -38.76
CA GLN A 723 6.58 22.03 -38.81
C GLN A 723 7.03 22.46 -37.41
N GLN A 724 6.10 22.88 -36.55
CA GLN A 724 6.40 23.22 -35.15
C GLN A 724 6.92 22.01 -34.37
N THR A 725 6.30 20.84 -34.60
CA THR A 725 6.70 19.58 -33.98
C THR A 725 8.08 19.15 -34.45
N LEU A 726 8.36 19.26 -35.76
CA LEU A 726 9.68 19.01 -36.33
C LEU A 726 10.74 19.90 -35.68
N GLN A 727 10.50 21.21 -35.59
CA GLN A 727 11.46 22.14 -34.98
C GLN A 727 11.75 21.75 -33.53
N THR A 728 10.71 21.48 -32.74
CA THR A 728 10.85 21.05 -31.34
C THR A 728 11.61 19.72 -31.22
N ALA A 729 11.31 18.75 -32.09
CA ALA A 729 11.97 17.45 -32.10
C ALA A 729 13.45 17.58 -32.50
N ARG A 730 13.77 18.42 -33.49
CA ARG A 730 15.16 18.72 -33.89
C ARG A 730 15.94 19.37 -32.75
N ASP A 731 15.37 20.37 -32.10
CA ASP A 731 16.05 21.13 -31.03
C ASP A 731 16.29 20.27 -29.79
N LYS A 732 15.37 19.36 -29.45
CA LYS A 732 15.45 18.56 -28.22
C LYS A 732 16.07 17.18 -28.38
N LEU A 733 15.80 16.52 -29.50
CA LEU A 733 16.18 15.12 -29.74
C LEU A 733 17.29 15.00 -30.80
N GLY A 734 17.54 16.06 -31.57
CA GLY A 734 18.49 16.07 -32.67
C GLY A 734 17.89 15.60 -33.99
N GLU A 735 18.67 15.79 -35.06
CA GLU A 735 18.27 15.53 -36.44
C GLU A 735 17.97 14.04 -36.69
N ASN A 736 18.74 13.15 -36.06
CA ASN A 736 18.72 11.70 -36.33
C ASN A 736 17.76 10.91 -35.42
N HIS A 737 17.00 11.58 -34.55
CA HIS A 737 16.09 10.86 -33.66
C HIS A 737 14.86 10.33 -34.41
N PRO A 738 14.38 9.10 -34.15
CA PRO A 738 13.25 8.51 -34.89
C PRO A 738 11.97 9.37 -34.93
N LEU A 739 11.65 10.05 -33.84
CA LEU A 739 10.50 11.00 -33.82
C LEU A 739 10.71 12.20 -34.73
N THR A 740 11.94 12.72 -34.85
CA THR A 740 12.28 13.80 -35.79
C THR A 740 12.11 13.32 -37.23
N ILE A 741 12.57 12.09 -37.52
CA ILE A 741 12.40 11.47 -38.85
C ILE A 741 10.91 11.24 -39.17
N SER A 742 10.11 10.84 -38.17
CA SER A 742 8.65 10.69 -38.33
C SER A 742 7.98 12.02 -38.72
N CYS A 743 8.44 13.16 -38.17
CA CYS A 743 7.94 14.48 -38.56
C CYS A 743 8.14 14.75 -40.05
N TYR A 744 9.31 14.42 -40.60
CA TYR A 744 9.56 14.52 -42.05
C TYR A 744 8.61 13.64 -42.86
N ASN A 745 8.39 12.39 -42.42
CA ASN A 745 7.42 11.51 -43.07
C ASN A 745 5.99 12.09 -43.07
N HIS A 746 5.52 12.67 -41.96
CA HIS A 746 4.21 13.31 -41.90
C HIS A 746 4.14 14.53 -42.82
N LEU A 747 5.17 15.39 -42.85
CA LEU A 747 5.24 16.54 -43.76
C LEU A 747 5.22 16.11 -45.23
N GLY A 748 5.98 15.07 -45.58
CA GLY A 748 5.96 14.48 -46.92
C GLY A 748 4.55 13.97 -47.29
N SER A 749 3.90 13.27 -46.37
CA SER A 749 2.54 12.73 -46.58
C SER A 749 1.48 13.83 -46.72
N ILE A 750 1.61 14.94 -45.98
CA ILE A 750 0.72 16.11 -46.12
C ILE A 750 0.91 16.77 -47.48
N ARG A 751 2.17 16.99 -47.88
CA ARG A 751 2.52 17.57 -49.19
C ARG A 751 1.99 16.73 -50.34
N LEU A 752 2.11 15.41 -50.25
CA LEU A 752 1.59 14.49 -51.24
C LEU A 752 0.07 14.61 -51.40
N LYS A 753 -0.68 14.65 -50.29
CA LYS A 753 -2.13 14.85 -50.33
C LYS A 753 -2.56 16.23 -50.83
N GLN A 754 -1.67 17.22 -50.81
CA GLN A 754 -1.85 18.53 -51.44
C GLN A 754 -1.43 18.55 -52.92
N HIS A 755 -1.05 17.41 -53.52
CA HIS A 755 -0.50 17.31 -54.88
C HIS A 755 0.79 18.14 -55.09
N ARG A 756 1.62 18.23 -54.03
CA ARG A 756 2.93 18.93 -54.03
C ARG A 756 4.06 17.92 -54.03
N ASP A 757 4.10 17.09 -55.07
CA ASP A 757 4.88 15.86 -55.14
C ASP A 757 6.39 16.11 -55.02
N THR A 758 6.91 17.15 -55.67
CA THR A 758 8.33 17.53 -55.59
C THR A 758 8.79 17.91 -54.18
N GLU A 759 7.91 18.51 -53.37
CA GLU A 759 8.21 18.83 -51.97
C GLU A 759 8.05 17.60 -51.08
N ALA A 760 7.04 16.77 -51.34
CA ALA A 760 6.85 15.51 -50.65
C ALA A 760 8.10 14.61 -50.80
N ARG A 761 8.61 14.51 -52.03
CA ARG A 761 9.84 13.77 -52.34
C ARG A 761 11.03 14.22 -51.51
N ARG A 762 11.26 15.53 -51.37
CA ARG A 762 12.39 16.04 -50.57
C ARG A 762 12.32 15.57 -49.11
N TYR A 763 11.13 15.57 -48.52
CA TYR A 763 10.94 15.10 -47.15
C TYR A 763 11.12 13.58 -47.03
N PHE A 764 10.58 12.81 -47.98
CA PHE A 764 10.75 11.36 -48.00
C PHE A 764 12.20 10.94 -48.25
N ASP A 765 12.91 11.59 -49.18
CA ASP A 765 14.32 11.32 -49.46
C ASP A 765 15.20 11.60 -48.24
N HIS A 766 14.93 12.71 -47.52
CA HIS A 766 15.63 13.03 -46.29
C HIS A 766 15.36 11.98 -45.21
N ALA A 767 14.10 11.61 -45.00
CA ALA A 767 13.72 10.56 -44.05
C ALA A 767 14.36 9.20 -44.39
N LEU A 768 14.36 8.82 -45.67
CA LEU A 768 14.97 7.60 -46.17
C LEU A 768 16.49 7.59 -45.95
N ALA A 769 17.18 8.69 -46.26
CA ALA A 769 18.63 8.80 -46.06
C ALA A 769 19.00 8.64 -44.57
N GLN A 770 18.22 9.23 -43.67
CA GLN A 770 18.43 9.09 -42.24
C GLN A 770 18.14 7.67 -41.75
N TYR A 771 17.01 7.08 -42.14
CA TYR A 771 16.69 5.71 -41.77
C TYR A 771 17.73 4.71 -42.28
N ARG A 772 18.22 4.87 -43.51
CA ARG A 772 19.34 4.08 -44.06
C ARG A 772 20.62 4.24 -43.24
N SER A 773 20.97 5.48 -42.90
CA SER A 773 22.20 5.74 -42.14
C SER A 773 22.16 5.18 -40.72
N ILE A 774 20.98 5.11 -40.10
CA ILE A 774 20.82 4.71 -38.69
C ILE A 774 20.53 3.22 -38.57
N PHE A 775 19.65 2.69 -39.41
CA PHE A 775 19.11 1.35 -39.28
C PHE A 775 19.51 0.40 -40.43
N GLY A 776 20.19 0.90 -41.46
CA GLY A 776 20.53 0.12 -42.64
C GLY A 776 19.36 -0.06 -43.63
N GLU A 777 19.63 -0.73 -44.75
CA GLU A 777 18.67 -0.94 -45.85
C GLU A 777 17.54 -1.91 -45.48
N GLU A 778 17.83 -2.89 -44.62
CA GLU A 778 16.89 -3.98 -44.30
C GLU A 778 15.92 -3.64 -43.17
N ASN A 779 16.08 -2.50 -42.48
CA ASN A 779 15.15 -2.13 -41.43
C ASN A 779 13.74 -1.84 -41.97
N TYR A 780 12.72 -2.22 -41.18
CA TYR A 780 11.32 -1.99 -41.53
C TYR A 780 11.01 -0.53 -41.90
N ARG A 781 11.55 0.44 -41.15
CA ARG A 781 11.30 1.87 -41.39
C ARG A 781 11.93 2.36 -42.70
N THR A 782 13.13 1.88 -43.02
CA THR A 782 13.80 2.15 -44.29
C THR A 782 12.97 1.62 -45.46
N ARG A 783 12.52 0.37 -45.37
CA ARG A 783 11.68 -0.25 -46.40
C ARG A 783 10.34 0.46 -46.55
N ARG A 784 9.70 0.86 -45.46
CA ARG A 784 8.45 1.63 -45.50
C ARG A 784 8.62 2.98 -46.19
N MET A 785 9.78 3.63 -46.06
CA MET A 785 10.06 4.86 -46.81
C MET A 785 10.34 4.59 -48.29
N LEU A 786 11.00 3.47 -48.62
CA LEU A 786 11.16 3.05 -50.02
C LEU A 786 9.81 2.82 -50.70
N THR A 787 8.86 2.15 -50.03
CA THR A 787 7.53 1.94 -50.60
C THR A 787 6.78 3.26 -50.80
N ARG A 788 6.87 4.23 -49.87
CA ARG A 788 6.30 5.58 -50.05
C ARG A 788 6.89 6.33 -51.24
N ILE A 789 8.21 6.25 -51.44
CA ILE A 789 8.86 6.88 -52.58
C ILE A 789 8.49 6.17 -53.89
N ALA A 790 8.27 4.84 -53.85
CA ALA A 790 7.84 4.09 -55.01
C ALA A 790 6.42 4.44 -55.43
N GLU A 791 5.49 4.55 -54.47
CA GLU A 791 4.12 5.03 -54.69
C GLU A 791 4.14 6.39 -55.38
N LEU A 792 4.97 7.32 -54.89
CA LEU A 792 5.16 8.64 -55.49
C LEU A 792 5.71 8.57 -56.92
N ASP A 793 6.73 7.72 -57.16
CA ASP A 793 7.29 7.52 -58.48
C ASP A 793 6.25 6.95 -59.47
N ILE A 794 5.33 6.09 -59.02
CA ILE A 794 4.23 5.57 -59.86
C ILE A 794 3.26 6.70 -60.21
N GLU A 795 2.84 7.50 -59.23
CA GLU A 795 1.90 8.61 -59.42
C GLU A 795 2.47 9.72 -60.32
N GLU A 796 3.76 10.04 -60.20
CA GLU A 796 4.46 11.03 -61.04
C GLU A 796 4.77 10.51 -62.47
N GLY A 797 4.40 9.26 -62.80
CA GLY A 797 4.67 8.64 -64.10
C GLY A 797 6.10 8.14 -64.29
N HIS A 798 6.89 8.06 -63.22
CA HIS A 798 8.25 7.51 -63.19
C HIS A 798 8.27 6.02 -62.84
N ALA A 799 7.33 5.24 -63.39
CA ALA A 799 7.10 3.84 -63.07
C ALA A 799 8.35 2.95 -63.21
N ALA A 800 9.20 3.18 -64.21
CA ALA A 800 10.46 2.46 -64.38
C ALA A 800 11.44 2.64 -63.20
N ARG A 801 11.47 3.83 -62.57
CA ARG A 801 12.29 4.06 -61.37
C ARG A 801 11.72 3.33 -60.16
N ALA A 802 10.40 3.41 -59.96
CA ALA A 802 9.70 2.67 -58.91
C ALA A 802 9.98 1.18 -59.04
N ARG A 803 9.84 0.64 -60.26
CA ARG A 803 10.11 -0.76 -60.59
C ARG A 803 11.52 -1.19 -60.18
N HIS A 804 12.56 -0.48 -60.64
CA HIS A 804 13.95 -0.84 -60.33
C HIS A 804 14.22 -0.82 -58.81
N MET A 805 13.71 0.19 -58.11
CA MET A 805 13.87 0.30 -56.66
C MET A 805 13.15 -0.84 -55.92
N LEU A 806 11.92 -1.17 -56.34
CA LEU A 806 11.10 -2.22 -55.75
C LEU A 806 11.61 -3.63 -56.07
N GLU A 807 12.20 -3.87 -57.24
CA GLU A 807 12.85 -5.14 -57.59
C GLU A 807 13.99 -5.46 -56.61
N GLY A 808 14.90 -4.50 -56.40
CA GLY A 808 16.00 -4.67 -55.45
C GLY A 808 15.49 -4.81 -54.00
N ALA A 809 14.45 -4.07 -53.63
CA ALA A 809 13.83 -4.20 -52.30
C ALA A 809 13.14 -5.56 -52.11
N LEU A 810 12.48 -6.09 -53.14
CA LEU A 810 11.79 -7.37 -53.10
C LEU A 810 12.78 -8.53 -53.02
N GLU A 811 13.88 -8.48 -53.78
CA GLU A 811 14.93 -9.51 -53.74
C GLU A 811 15.53 -9.63 -52.33
N ARG A 812 15.91 -8.49 -51.73
CA ARG A 812 16.45 -8.46 -50.36
C ARG A 812 15.41 -8.89 -49.33
N SER A 813 14.18 -8.38 -49.42
CA SER A 813 13.10 -8.78 -48.51
C SER A 813 12.75 -10.27 -48.63
N THR A 814 12.76 -10.83 -49.83
CA THR A 814 12.49 -12.26 -50.06
C THR A 814 13.63 -13.12 -49.52
N SER A 815 14.88 -12.70 -49.73
CA SER A 815 16.05 -13.40 -49.17
C SER A 815 16.10 -13.36 -47.65
N ALA A 816 15.64 -12.25 -47.04
CA ALA A 816 15.66 -12.07 -45.59
C ALA A 816 14.46 -12.72 -44.90
N LEU A 817 13.25 -12.51 -45.42
CA LEU A 817 11.98 -12.82 -44.73
C LEU A 817 11.17 -13.95 -45.38
N GLY A 818 11.52 -14.35 -46.60
CA GLY A 818 10.70 -15.23 -47.44
C GLY A 818 9.70 -14.47 -48.33
N GLU A 819 9.22 -15.16 -49.37
CA GLU A 819 8.32 -14.60 -50.40
C GLU A 819 6.89 -14.38 -49.87
N ASP A 820 6.43 -15.24 -48.96
CA ASP A 820 5.08 -15.21 -48.38
C ASP A 820 4.94 -14.21 -47.22
N HIS A 821 6.01 -13.53 -46.84
CA HIS A 821 6.01 -12.58 -45.75
C HIS A 821 5.14 -11.33 -46.07
N PRO A 822 4.33 -10.79 -45.13
CA PRO A 822 3.46 -9.64 -45.40
C PRO A 822 4.13 -8.40 -45.99
N HIS A 823 5.41 -8.15 -45.66
CA HIS A 823 6.18 -7.07 -46.28
C HIS A 823 6.68 -7.40 -47.68
N SER A 824 7.17 -8.62 -47.92
CA SER A 824 7.55 -9.06 -49.26
C SER A 824 6.35 -9.02 -50.20
N LEU A 825 5.17 -9.41 -49.71
CA LEU A 825 3.91 -9.34 -50.44
C LEU A 825 3.47 -7.90 -50.73
N ASP A 826 3.70 -6.94 -49.82
CA ASP A 826 3.39 -5.53 -50.06
C ASP A 826 4.32 -4.89 -51.10
N ILE A 827 5.63 -5.16 -51.00
CA ILE A 827 6.61 -4.74 -52.02
C ILE A 827 6.27 -5.39 -53.38
N ALA A 828 5.88 -6.66 -53.39
CA ALA A 828 5.46 -7.37 -54.60
C ALA A 828 4.19 -6.77 -55.20
N ARG A 829 3.20 -6.37 -54.40
CA ARG A 829 2.00 -5.67 -54.84
C ARG A 829 2.37 -4.33 -55.48
N LEU A 830 3.16 -3.50 -54.80
CA LEU A 830 3.61 -2.21 -55.33
C LEU A 830 4.45 -2.38 -56.60
N LEU A 831 5.27 -3.43 -56.67
CA LEU A 831 6.03 -3.73 -57.87
C LEU A 831 5.10 -4.11 -59.02
N ALA A 832 4.02 -4.85 -58.76
CA ALA A 832 3.00 -5.13 -59.77
C ALA A 832 2.29 -3.85 -60.24
N GLU A 833 2.03 -2.89 -59.34
CA GLU A 833 1.48 -1.57 -59.70
C GLU A 833 2.45 -0.75 -60.56
N ALA A 834 3.74 -0.74 -60.19
CA ALA A 834 4.79 -0.11 -60.99
C ALA A 834 4.92 -0.74 -62.37
N GLU A 835 4.90 -2.07 -62.46
CA GLU A 835 4.94 -2.78 -63.73
C GLU A 835 3.71 -2.51 -64.60
N ALA A 836 2.52 -2.43 -64.01
CA ALA A 836 1.30 -2.06 -64.73
C ALA A 836 1.38 -0.63 -65.28
N ALA A 837 1.94 0.30 -64.51
CA ALA A 837 2.15 1.68 -64.95
C ALA A 837 3.26 1.82 -66.00
N ASP A 838 4.27 0.94 -65.96
CA ASP A 838 5.37 0.84 -66.94
C ASP A 838 4.96 0.07 -68.23
N GLY A 839 3.71 -0.42 -68.29
CA GLY A 839 3.16 -1.16 -69.45
C GLY A 839 3.54 -2.64 -69.50
N ALA A 840 4.19 -3.18 -68.48
CA ALA A 840 4.50 -4.61 -68.33
C ALA A 840 3.30 -5.41 -67.79
N THR A 841 2.14 -5.31 -68.44
CA THR A 841 0.85 -5.86 -68.00
C THR A 841 0.91 -7.33 -67.57
N GLN A 842 1.56 -8.20 -68.36
CA GLN A 842 1.60 -9.63 -68.05
C GLN A 842 2.40 -9.94 -66.78
N ALA A 843 3.50 -9.22 -66.55
CA ALA A 843 4.31 -9.37 -65.35
C ALA A 843 3.54 -8.87 -64.12
N ALA A 844 2.85 -7.73 -64.26
CA ALA A 844 2.00 -7.17 -63.22
C ALA A 844 0.87 -8.14 -62.83
N GLU A 845 0.13 -8.68 -63.80
CA GLU A 845 -0.94 -9.65 -63.53
C GLU A 845 -0.40 -10.91 -62.84
N THR A 846 0.72 -11.44 -63.31
CA THR A 846 1.36 -12.61 -62.71
C THR A 846 1.71 -12.35 -61.24
N ARG A 847 2.29 -11.18 -60.94
CA ARG A 847 2.68 -10.84 -59.57
C ARG A 847 1.48 -10.55 -58.67
N PHE A 848 0.45 -9.82 -59.15
CA PHE A 848 -0.78 -9.65 -58.38
C PHE A 848 -1.42 -10.99 -58.01
N ARG A 849 -1.54 -11.92 -58.97
CA ARG A 849 -2.08 -13.27 -58.71
C ARG A 849 -1.21 -14.05 -57.72
N ARG A 850 0.11 -13.95 -57.83
CA ARG A 850 1.04 -14.58 -56.88
C ARG A 850 0.86 -14.01 -55.47
N VAL A 851 0.68 -12.70 -55.33
CA VAL A 851 0.38 -12.07 -54.03
C VAL A 851 -0.94 -12.60 -53.47
N LEU A 852 -1.99 -12.70 -54.27
CA LEU A 852 -3.30 -13.24 -53.84
C LEU A 852 -3.27 -14.75 -53.53
N GLU A 853 -2.37 -15.51 -54.14
CA GLU A 853 -2.15 -16.94 -53.82
C GLU A 853 -1.46 -17.13 -52.47
N LEU A 854 -0.49 -16.27 -52.16
CA LEU A 854 0.30 -16.35 -50.93
C LEU A 854 -0.37 -15.64 -49.75
N ALA A 855 -1.14 -14.57 -49.99
CA ALA A 855 -1.74 -13.76 -48.93
C ALA A 855 -2.58 -14.58 -47.93
N PRO A 856 -3.47 -15.52 -48.33
CA PRO A 856 -4.26 -16.30 -47.37
C PRO A 856 -3.43 -17.22 -46.46
N GLN A 857 -2.19 -17.54 -46.83
CA GLN A 857 -1.32 -18.41 -46.04
C GLN A 857 -0.69 -17.69 -44.85
N ARG A 858 -0.56 -16.36 -44.92
CA ARG A 858 0.17 -15.54 -43.95
C ARG A 858 -0.61 -14.33 -43.44
N MET A 859 -1.77 -14.03 -44.04
CA MET A 859 -2.68 -12.96 -43.65
C MET A 859 -4.11 -13.53 -43.51
N PRO A 860 -4.85 -13.22 -42.43
CA PRO A 860 -6.31 -13.35 -42.34
C PRO A 860 -7.03 -12.74 -43.55
N ALA A 861 -8.21 -13.29 -43.83
CA ALA A 861 -9.01 -12.95 -45.01
C ALA A 861 -9.42 -11.47 -45.08
N ASN A 862 -9.55 -10.79 -43.94
CA ASN A 862 -9.96 -9.38 -43.83
C ASN A 862 -8.79 -8.39 -44.00
N ASN A 863 -7.57 -8.81 -44.37
CA ASN A 863 -6.42 -7.91 -44.45
C ASN A 863 -6.59 -6.81 -45.51
N ASN A 864 -6.34 -5.55 -45.14
CA ASN A 864 -6.46 -4.41 -46.04
C ASN A 864 -5.50 -4.47 -47.26
N ARG A 865 -4.29 -5.03 -47.11
CA ARG A 865 -3.34 -5.20 -48.23
C ARG A 865 -3.88 -6.14 -49.31
N THR A 866 -4.67 -7.15 -48.91
CA THR A 866 -5.38 -8.03 -49.83
C THR A 866 -6.44 -7.26 -50.61
N ALA A 867 -7.19 -6.37 -49.96
CA ALA A 867 -8.17 -5.50 -50.63
C ALA A 867 -7.51 -4.61 -51.70
N TRP A 868 -6.37 -4.01 -51.37
CA TRP A 868 -5.57 -3.23 -52.33
C TRP A 868 -5.03 -4.07 -53.50
N THR A 869 -4.62 -5.32 -53.23
CA THR A 869 -4.16 -6.24 -54.29
C THR A 869 -5.30 -6.61 -55.24
N TYR A 870 -6.50 -6.90 -54.71
CA TYR A 870 -7.69 -7.13 -55.51
C TYR A 870 -8.08 -5.90 -56.34
N PHE A 871 -8.02 -4.71 -55.74
CA PHE A 871 -8.31 -3.46 -56.42
C PHE A 871 -7.31 -3.19 -57.56
N GLY A 872 -6.02 -3.38 -57.31
CA GLY A 872 -4.96 -3.21 -58.31
C GLY A 872 -5.11 -4.17 -59.49
N LEU A 873 -5.35 -5.46 -59.23
CA LEU A 873 -5.60 -6.46 -60.26
C LEU A 873 -6.90 -6.17 -61.03
N GLY A 874 -7.98 -5.81 -60.33
CA GLY A 874 -9.25 -5.44 -60.93
C GLY A 874 -9.12 -4.25 -61.88
N ARG A 875 -8.37 -3.21 -61.49
CA ARG A 875 -8.05 -2.06 -62.34
C ARG A 875 -7.21 -2.44 -63.56
N LEU A 876 -6.22 -3.31 -63.40
CA LEU A 876 -5.41 -3.80 -64.51
C LEU A 876 -6.28 -4.53 -65.54
N LEU A 877 -7.14 -5.44 -65.08
CA LEU A 877 -8.05 -6.21 -65.93
C LEU A 877 -9.11 -5.33 -66.60
N ALA A 878 -9.59 -4.30 -65.92
CA ALA A 878 -10.50 -3.31 -66.49
C ALA A 878 -9.85 -2.56 -67.67
N ARG A 879 -8.57 -2.18 -67.55
CA ARG A 879 -7.80 -1.55 -68.64
C ARG A 879 -7.60 -2.48 -69.82
N GLU A 880 -7.43 -3.77 -69.55
CA GLU A 880 -7.34 -4.84 -70.57
C GLU A 880 -8.71 -5.30 -71.12
N GLN A 881 -9.80 -4.60 -70.77
CA GLN A 881 -11.18 -4.88 -71.23
C GLN A 881 -11.70 -6.29 -70.83
N ARG A 882 -11.13 -6.89 -69.78
CA ARG A 882 -11.58 -8.18 -69.22
C ARG A 882 -12.66 -7.97 -68.15
N SER A 883 -13.79 -7.42 -68.56
CA SER A 883 -14.83 -6.88 -67.65
C SER A 883 -15.32 -7.88 -66.60
N VAL A 884 -15.54 -9.15 -66.96
CA VAL A 884 -16.07 -10.16 -66.00
C VAL A 884 -15.08 -10.44 -64.87
N GLU A 885 -13.80 -10.65 -65.20
CA GLU A 885 -12.76 -10.86 -64.18
C GLU A 885 -12.50 -9.60 -63.37
N ALA A 886 -12.48 -8.43 -64.04
CA ALA A 886 -12.31 -7.15 -63.38
C ALA A 886 -13.43 -6.90 -62.34
N THR A 887 -14.69 -7.13 -62.70
CA THR A 887 -15.82 -7.01 -61.78
C THR A 887 -15.68 -7.94 -60.58
N ASN A 888 -15.28 -9.20 -60.78
CA ASN A 888 -15.11 -10.14 -59.68
C ASN A 888 -14.07 -9.65 -58.66
N TYR A 889 -12.89 -9.22 -59.12
CA TYR A 889 -11.84 -8.75 -58.23
C TYR A 889 -12.17 -7.40 -57.59
N LEU A 890 -12.77 -6.47 -58.32
CA LEU A 890 -13.22 -5.19 -57.76
C LEU A 890 -14.33 -5.39 -56.71
N GLN A 891 -15.21 -6.38 -56.88
CA GLN A 891 -16.23 -6.70 -55.87
C GLN A 891 -15.59 -7.22 -54.57
N GLN A 892 -14.59 -8.10 -54.68
CA GLN A 892 -13.83 -8.57 -53.52
C GLN A 892 -13.12 -7.42 -52.81
N ALA A 893 -12.54 -6.49 -53.57
CA ALA A 893 -11.94 -5.27 -53.00
C ALA A 893 -12.99 -4.40 -52.30
N GLU A 894 -14.14 -4.15 -52.93
CA GLU A 894 -15.24 -3.36 -52.36
C GLU A 894 -15.75 -3.97 -51.06
N ASP A 895 -15.99 -5.28 -51.03
CA ASP A 895 -16.52 -5.98 -49.86
C ASP A 895 -15.54 -5.90 -48.69
N LEU A 896 -14.24 -6.09 -48.93
CA LEU A 896 -13.21 -5.95 -47.90
C LEU A 896 -13.04 -4.49 -47.43
N PHE A 897 -13.06 -3.52 -48.34
CA PHE A 897 -13.02 -2.11 -47.96
C PHE A 897 -14.24 -1.71 -47.14
N ARG A 898 -15.43 -2.23 -47.50
CA ARG A 898 -16.68 -2.00 -46.77
C ARG A 898 -16.65 -2.66 -45.39
N GLU A 899 -16.12 -3.87 -45.28
CA GLU A 899 -15.97 -4.57 -44.00
C GLU A 899 -15.00 -3.82 -43.07
N ASN A 900 -13.85 -3.38 -43.60
CA ASN A 900 -12.79 -2.76 -42.81
C ASN A 900 -13.05 -1.29 -42.44
N PHE A 901 -13.65 -0.51 -43.34
CA PHE A 901 -13.77 0.95 -43.21
C PHE A 901 -15.21 1.48 -43.39
N GLY A 902 -16.17 0.59 -43.67
CA GLY A 902 -17.54 0.98 -43.95
C GLY A 902 -17.79 1.46 -45.38
N SER A 903 -19.05 1.77 -45.68
CA SER A 903 -19.50 2.18 -47.01
C SER A 903 -19.09 3.61 -47.39
N GLY A 904 -18.76 4.45 -46.41
CA GLY A 904 -18.34 5.84 -46.62
C GLY A 904 -16.90 6.02 -47.07
N TYR A 905 -16.08 4.96 -47.00
CA TYR A 905 -14.67 5.02 -47.38
C TYR A 905 -14.49 5.24 -48.89
N SER A 906 -13.53 6.09 -49.28
CA SER A 906 -13.33 6.52 -50.66
C SER A 906 -13.03 5.34 -51.60
N MET A 907 -12.29 4.32 -51.13
CA MET A 907 -11.96 3.15 -51.96
C MET A 907 -13.12 2.17 -52.10
N THR A 908 -14.02 2.08 -51.11
CA THR A 908 -15.29 1.34 -51.27
C THR A 908 -16.08 1.94 -52.41
N ARG A 909 -16.21 3.28 -52.43
CA ARG A 909 -16.87 4.00 -53.52
C ARG A 909 -16.15 3.87 -54.85
N ALA A 910 -14.83 4.02 -54.88
CA ALA A 910 -14.05 3.93 -56.11
C ALA A 910 -14.16 2.53 -56.74
N SER A 911 -14.19 1.48 -55.92
CA SER A 911 -14.41 0.10 -56.39
C SER A 911 -15.80 -0.04 -57.03
N ALA A 912 -16.85 0.47 -56.36
CA ALA A 912 -18.21 0.48 -56.89
C ALA A 912 -18.35 1.31 -58.18
N GLU A 913 -17.72 2.48 -58.25
CA GLU A 913 -17.71 3.37 -59.42
C GLU A 913 -17.02 2.69 -60.62
N LEU A 914 -15.89 2.01 -60.41
CA LEU A 914 -15.21 1.23 -61.45
C LEU A 914 -16.06 0.04 -61.91
N ILE A 915 -16.72 -0.68 -61.00
CA ILE A 915 -17.64 -1.77 -61.35
C ILE A 915 -18.79 -1.23 -62.22
N ALA A 916 -19.38 -0.09 -61.85
CA ALA A 916 -20.48 0.52 -62.60
C ALA A 916 -20.07 1.02 -63.99
N ALA A 917 -18.80 1.39 -64.16
CA ALA A 917 -18.25 1.84 -65.45
C ALA A 917 -17.91 0.66 -66.40
N LEU A 918 -17.81 -0.58 -65.89
CA LEU A 918 -17.52 -1.74 -66.70
C LEU A 918 -18.74 -2.19 -67.53
N PRO A 919 -18.55 -2.64 -68.79
CA PRO A 919 -19.61 -3.24 -69.57
C PRO A 919 -20.27 -4.41 -68.84
N SER A 920 -21.61 -4.43 -68.80
CA SER A 920 -22.36 -5.56 -68.24
C SER A 920 -22.06 -6.83 -69.04
N ALA A 921 -22.15 -8.00 -68.39
CA ALA A 921 -21.98 -9.30 -69.05
C ALA A 921 -22.96 -9.52 -70.23
N ASP A 922 -24.04 -8.73 -70.28
CA ASP A 922 -25.08 -8.75 -71.33
C ASP A 922 -24.85 -7.73 -72.47
N GLY A 923 -23.70 -7.03 -72.48
CA GLY A 923 -23.31 -6.16 -73.60
C GLY A 923 -24.04 -4.81 -73.66
N THR A 924 -24.74 -4.39 -72.61
CA THR A 924 -25.32 -3.05 -72.51
C THR A 924 -24.28 -2.06 -71.97
N THR A 925 -23.84 -1.15 -72.84
CA THR A 925 -22.87 -0.07 -72.54
C THR A 925 -23.35 0.84 -71.41
N PRO A 926 -22.57 1.06 -70.33
CA PRO A 926 -22.73 2.20 -69.45
C PRO A 926 -22.18 3.47 -70.12
N VAL A 927 -22.77 4.62 -69.78
CA VAL A 927 -22.41 5.93 -70.31
C VAL A 927 -21.05 6.38 -69.75
N ALA A 928 -20.17 6.79 -70.66
CA ALA A 928 -18.86 7.37 -70.34
C ALA A 928 -19.00 8.58 -69.40
N THR A 929 -18.46 8.47 -68.19
CA THR A 929 -18.09 9.62 -67.37
C THR A 929 -16.58 9.65 -67.27
N THR A 930 -15.98 10.54 -68.06
CA THR A 930 -14.58 10.94 -67.98
C THR A 930 -14.37 11.70 -66.66
N ALA A 931 -13.83 11.03 -65.64
CA ALA A 931 -13.12 11.69 -64.56
C ALA A 931 -11.62 11.39 -64.73
N PRO A 932 -10.72 12.37 -64.56
CA PRO A 932 -9.29 12.16 -64.71
C PRO A 932 -8.77 11.21 -63.62
N LEU A 933 -7.93 10.27 -64.07
CA LEU A 933 -7.30 9.17 -63.33
C LEU A 933 -6.30 9.64 -62.27
#